data_AF-A0A956E8N2-F1
#
_entry.id   AF-A0A956E8N2-F1
#
_cell.length_a   1.000
_cell.length_b   1.000
_cell.length_c   1.000
_cell.angle_alpha   90.00
_cell.angle_beta   90.00
_cell.angle_gamma   90.00
#
_symmetry.space_group_name_H-M   'P 1'
#
loop_
_entity.id
_entity.type
_entity.pdbx_description
1 polymer ?
#
loop_
_entity_poly.entity_id
_entity_poly.type
_entity_poly.pdbx_seq_one_letter_code
_entity_poly.pdbx_strand_id
1 'polypeptide(L)'
;LDRQLMTRVPSRFRDLIRIASYVLAADQAVKRGEEDTVDLGDRWRRDFKFVVGVEDTATWNNDDLRQTLESTLSFLSDDFYTFEFVPQRESEPEQLNFGAIQDEPFLPVEGFSSVQLFSGGMDSFTGAAEELLRHGRDIILVSHRSASKTWKLQRDLIGDLRARAPGRRLMHVAVEMTKQDDRLRRERTQRSRSFLYAALAGTVAKLVGIDAIRFYENGIIGMNLPILPQVVGGRATRTTHPEVLRGFQKILSLLNEAPLKVENPFEFLTRAEVIQRLHAAGAVDLLSHTVSCAHVHKSSTMHPHCGVCSQCVDRRVSALAAGHADHDPAEGYAVDILLGKHPSDPTRRLVDIERTMVVGYVEAADRYRDIATPIEMQRRVPEVTRALLGITERYGCDADEALRRVHDLHRRHGAGVDAAIQSLYTPENIRAQRTPNGLSPDSMIAMLGARGGVGGAPNCRSDEPTLEVVPDAEYLFRRQGQTWTLRFRGSEPLLMSDSKGLRYIRFLLMQPGERLTAKALVDLDEGREVGSHPLSTSLAADQEAIDSVRATMRELKRDLADAEEFCDTDEAERLRGEIEKLEDYVKQEAGLGGKSRRESPDQKRARTAVSNAIKRAITAIGKEHDAFAKYLKRQVQTGFFLEYRDTDTPWVT
;
A
#
# COMPACT_ATOMS: atom_id res chain seq x y z
N LEU A 1 -22.56 22.88 0.11
CA LEU A 1 -23.27 23.69 -0.88
C LEU A 1 -23.62 24.98 -0.22
N ASP A 2 -23.39 26.09 -0.90
CA ASP A 2 -24.21 27.27 -0.69
C ASP A 2 -25.69 26.83 -0.76
N ARG A 3 -26.53 27.28 0.17
CA ARG A 3 -27.96 26.92 0.28
C ARG A 3 -28.68 27.08 -1.07
N GLN A 4 -28.17 27.97 -1.93
CA GLN A 4 -28.63 28.20 -3.30
C GLN A 4 -28.45 27.00 -4.25
N LEU A 5 -27.39 26.19 -4.12
CA LEU A 5 -27.10 25.12 -5.08
C LEU A 5 -27.91 23.85 -4.75
N MET A 6 -28.24 23.60 -3.46
CA MET A 6 -29.19 22.54 -3.07
C MET A 6 -30.61 22.80 -3.59
N THR A 7 -31.02 24.07 -3.71
CA THR A 7 -32.33 24.41 -4.29
C THR A 7 -32.43 24.09 -5.79
N ARG A 8 -31.30 23.93 -6.49
CA ARG A 8 -31.25 23.57 -7.92
C ARG A 8 -31.20 22.06 -8.18
N VAL A 9 -30.83 21.26 -7.17
CA VAL A 9 -30.83 19.80 -7.29
C VAL A 9 -32.28 19.30 -7.29
N PRO A 10 -32.71 18.43 -8.23
CA PRO A 10 -34.03 17.83 -8.15
C PRO A 10 -34.20 16.98 -6.88
N SER A 11 -35.39 16.96 -6.29
CA SER A 11 -35.70 16.20 -5.06
C SER A 11 -35.22 14.74 -5.13
N ARG A 12 -35.46 14.08 -6.26
CA ARG A 12 -35.01 12.71 -6.54
C ARG A 12 -33.50 12.49 -6.38
N PHE A 13 -32.68 13.46 -6.80
CA PHE A 13 -31.23 13.37 -6.67
C PHE A 13 -30.75 13.72 -5.25
N ARG A 14 -31.47 14.61 -4.53
CA ARG A 14 -31.23 14.82 -3.09
C ARG A 14 -31.51 13.55 -2.29
N ASP A 15 -32.64 12.91 -2.56
CA ASP A 15 -33.00 11.62 -1.98
C ASP A 15 -31.95 10.55 -2.30
N LEU A 16 -31.45 10.49 -3.55
CA LEU A 16 -30.42 9.53 -3.95
C LEU A 16 -29.14 9.69 -3.12
N ILE A 17 -28.66 10.92 -2.94
CA ILE A 17 -27.45 11.18 -2.13
C ILE A 17 -27.69 10.77 -0.67
N ARG A 18 -28.88 11.07 -0.12
CA ARG A 18 -29.26 10.66 1.24
C ARG A 18 -29.29 9.14 1.39
N ILE A 19 -29.92 8.43 0.46
CA ILE A 19 -29.98 6.97 0.43
C ILE A 19 -28.57 6.37 0.34
N ALA A 20 -27.73 6.87 -0.59
CA ALA A 20 -26.36 6.41 -0.72
C ALA A 20 -25.53 6.66 0.54
N SER A 21 -25.81 7.77 1.24
CA SER A 21 -25.18 8.09 2.52
C SER A 21 -25.56 7.11 3.62
N TYR A 22 -26.85 6.76 3.72
CA TYR A 22 -27.34 5.78 4.70
C TYR A 22 -26.82 4.38 4.40
N VAL A 23 -26.77 3.98 3.13
CA VAL A 23 -26.20 2.70 2.71
C VAL A 23 -24.73 2.60 3.11
N LEU A 24 -23.93 3.63 2.83
CA LEU A 24 -22.51 3.66 3.23
C LEU A 24 -22.35 3.66 4.76
N ALA A 25 -23.19 4.38 5.48
CA ALA A 25 -23.17 4.40 6.94
C ALA A 25 -23.46 3.02 7.52
N ALA A 26 -24.49 2.33 7.03
CA ALA A 26 -24.87 0.99 7.46
C ALA A 26 -23.80 -0.06 7.11
N ASP A 27 -23.24 0.00 5.90
CA ASP A 27 -22.14 -0.89 5.46
C ASP A 27 -20.93 -0.82 6.39
N GLN A 28 -20.69 0.34 7.02
CA GLN A 28 -19.58 0.55 7.96
C GLN A 28 -19.96 0.39 9.44
N ALA A 29 -21.24 0.36 9.78
CA ALA A 29 -21.73 0.22 11.15
C ALA A 29 -21.80 -1.25 11.60
N VAL A 30 -22.12 -2.15 10.68
CA VAL A 30 -22.28 -3.59 10.95
C VAL A 30 -21.04 -4.33 10.46
N LYS A 31 -20.32 -5.03 11.35
CA LYS A 31 -19.15 -5.82 10.96
C LYS A 31 -19.55 -6.99 10.06
N ARG A 32 -18.74 -7.25 9.03
CA ARG A 32 -18.62 -8.57 8.41
C ARG A 32 -17.82 -9.46 9.37
N GLY A 33 -17.94 -10.78 9.27
CA GLY A 33 -17.16 -11.70 10.12
C GLY A 33 -15.66 -11.39 10.14
N GLU A 34 -14.92 -11.96 11.10
CA GLU A 34 -13.47 -11.74 11.26
C GLU A 34 -12.69 -11.98 9.95
N GLU A 35 -11.56 -11.28 9.76
CA GLU A 35 -10.74 -11.38 8.53
C GLU A 35 -10.25 -12.83 8.28
N ASP A 36 -10.14 -13.67 9.32
CA ASP A 36 -9.68 -15.07 9.28
C ASP A 36 -10.82 -16.12 9.17
N THR A 37 -12.05 -15.68 8.95
CA THR A 37 -13.26 -16.52 8.93
C THR A 37 -13.21 -17.59 7.82
N VAL A 38 -13.51 -18.86 8.14
CA VAL A 38 -13.34 -20.03 7.23
C VAL A 38 -14.65 -20.56 6.63
N ASP A 39 -15.73 -19.78 6.66
CA ASP A 39 -17.06 -20.23 6.19
C ASP A 39 -17.38 -19.84 4.75
N LEU A 40 -16.35 -19.69 3.90
CA LEU A 40 -16.50 -19.25 2.50
C LEU A 40 -17.22 -17.89 2.33
N GLY A 41 -17.31 -17.08 3.39
CA GLY A 41 -17.98 -15.79 3.36
C GLY A 41 -19.46 -15.85 3.76
N ASP A 42 -19.96 -16.95 4.32
CA ASP A 42 -21.34 -17.03 4.81
C ASP A 42 -21.61 -15.97 5.89
N ARG A 43 -20.69 -15.76 6.86
CA ARG A 43 -20.78 -14.67 7.84
C ARG A 43 -20.45 -13.28 7.28
N TRP A 44 -20.13 -13.18 5.98
CA TRP A 44 -19.86 -11.90 5.32
C TRP A 44 -21.11 -11.27 4.69
N ARG A 45 -22.21 -12.01 4.57
CA ARG A 45 -23.49 -11.50 4.07
C ARG A 45 -24.34 -11.02 5.24
N ARG A 46 -24.89 -9.81 5.11
CA ARG A 46 -25.76 -9.19 6.11
C ARG A 46 -27.13 -8.90 5.51
N ASP A 47 -28.16 -8.90 6.34
CA ASP A 47 -29.51 -8.49 5.95
C ASP A 47 -29.77 -7.06 6.41
N PHE A 48 -29.96 -6.14 5.46
CA PHE A 48 -30.29 -4.75 5.73
C PHE A 48 -31.73 -4.44 5.33
N LYS A 49 -32.52 -3.95 6.30
CA LYS A 49 -33.80 -3.27 6.05
C LYS A 49 -33.64 -1.77 6.28
N PHE A 50 -33.83 -0.98 5.23
CA PHE A 50 -33.82 0.48 5.29
C PHE A 50 -35.25 1.03 5.29
N VAL A 51 -35.57 1.90 6.25
CA VAL A 51 -36.79 2.71 6.24
C VAL A 51 -36.36 4.17 6.06
N VAL A 52 -36.61 4.75 4.89
CA VAL A 52 -36.03 6.04 4.49
C VAL A 52 -37.12 7.05 4.17
N GLY A 53 -37.03 8.22 4.82
CA GLY A 53 -37.83 9.39 4.47
C GLY A 53 -37.32 10.02 3.18
N VAL A 54 -38.18 10.06 2.15
CA VAL A 54 -37.88 10.64 0.83
C VAL A 54 -38.86 11.76 0.49
N GLU A 55 -38.40 12.70 -0.35
CA GLU A 55 -39.21 13.81 -0.87
C GLU A 55 -40.13 13.35 -2.00
N ASP A 56 -39.65 12.48 -2.90
CA ASP A 56 -40.43 11.93 -4.02
C ASP A 56 -40.81 10.46 -3.80
N THR A 57 -41.79 10.23 -2.93
CA THR A 57 -42.23 8.88 -2.56
C THR A 57 -42.79 8.06 -3.72
N ALA A 58 -43.41 8.71 -4.71
CA ALA A 58 -44.00 8.04 -5.86
C ALA A 58 -42.91 7.42 -6.74
N THR A 59 -41.82 8.15 -6.97
CA THR A 59 -40.69 7.65 -7.75
C THR A 59 -39.98 6.52 -7.03
N TRP A 60 -39.66 6.68 -5.73
CA TRP A 60 -38.91 5.67 -4.98
C TRP A 60 -39.71 4.39 -4.67
N ASN A 61 -41.04 4.47 -4.60
CA ASN A 61 -41.89 3.29 -4.47
C ASN A 61 -42.29 2.66 -5.82
N ASN A 62 -41.76 3.15 -6.94
CA ASN A 62 -41.86 2.44 -8.21
C ASN A 62 -41.12 1.09 -8.10
N ASP A 63 -41.79 0.02 -8.52
CA ASP A 63 -41.28 -1.35 -8.38
C ASP A 63 -39.95 -1.55 -9.13
N ASP A 64 -39.84 -1.04 -10.37
CA ASP A 64 -38.65 -1.20 -11.19
C ASP A 64 -37.45 -0.49 -10.57
N LEU A 65 -37.61 0.74 -10.09
CA LEU A 65 -36.53 1.49 -9.44
C LEU A 65 -36.09 0.81 -8.15
N ARG A 66 -37.04 0.43 -7.30
CA ARG A 66 -36.75 -0.23 -6.02
C ARG A 66 -36.05 -1.56 -6.22
N GLN A 67 -36.56 -2.42 -7.10
CA GLN A 67 -35.95 -3.72 -7.38
C GLN A 67 -34.56 -3.58 -8.02
N THR A 68 -34.38 -2.59 -8.90
CA THR A 68 -33.06 -2.29 -9.48
C THR A 68 -32.08 -1.82 -8.41
N LEU A 69 -32.50 -0.95 -7.49
CA LEU A 69 -31.67 -0.48 -6.37
C LEU A 69 -31.24 -1.65 -5.47
N GLU A 70 -32.20 -2.48 -5.03
CA GLU A 70 -31.96 -3.62 -4.14
C GLU A 70 -31.02 -4.65 -4.79
N SER A 71 -31.29 -5.05 -6.03
CA SER A 71 -30.47 -6.03 -6.75
C SER A 71 -29.06 -5.50 -7.04
N THR A 72 -28.92 -4.22 -7.42
CA THR A 72 -27.62 -3.60 -7.68
C THR A 72 -26.77 -3.54 -6.42
N LEU A 73 -27.33 -3.09 -5.30
CA LEU A 73 -26.62 -3.02 -4.02
C LEU A 73 -26.27 -4.42 -3.50
N SER A 74 -27.20 -5.37 -3.62
CA SER A 74 -26.95 -6.76 -3.21
C SER A 74 -25.82 -7.39 -4.01
N PHE A 75 -25.79 -7.18 -5.33
CA PHE A 75 -24.70 -7.65 -6.17
C PHE A 75 -23.38 -6.94 -5.83
N LEU A 76 -23.40 -5.62 -5.61
CA LEU A 76 -22.22 -4.82 -5.30
C LEU A 76 -21.52 -5.27 -4.01
N SER A 77 -22.28 -5.48 -2.93
CA SER A 77 -21.71 -5.73 -1.60
C SER A 77 -21.78 -7.18 -1.12
N ASP A 78 -22.49 -8.05 -1.85
CA ASP A 78 -22.82 -9.43 -1.45
C ASP A 78 -23.69 -9.49 -0.17
N ASP A 79 -24.35 -8.39 0.20
CA ASP A 79 -25.37 -8.32 1.27
C ASP A 79 -26.80 -8.40 0.68
N PHE A 80 -27.80 -8.50 1.54
CA PHE A 80 -29.21 -8.42 1.15
C PHE A 80 -29.78 -7.06 1.55
N TYR A 81 -30.50 -6.41 0.62
CA TYR A 81 -31.11 -5.10 0.83
C TYR A 81 -32.62 -5.16 0.65
N THR A 82 -33.34 -4.49 1.54
CA THR A 82 -34.77 -4.20 1.38
C THR A 82 -35.05 -2.74 1.76
N PHE A 83 -35.79 -2.02 0.92
CA PHE A 83 -36.15 -0.63 1.15
C PHE A 83 -37.65 -0.40 1.36
N GLU A 84 -37.97 0.40 2.37
CA GLU A 84 -39.29 0.94 2.65
C GLU A 84 -39.20 2.47 2.60
N PHE A 85 -39.75 3.09 1.55
CA PHE A 85 -39.70 4.53 1.36
C PHE A 85 -40.97 5.21 1.86
N VAL A 86 -40.80 6.09 2.85
CA VAL A 86 -41.88 6.83 3.50
C VAL A 86 -41.78 8.32 3.21
N PRO A 87 -42.90 9.09 3.27
CA PRO A 87 -42.84 10.54 3.14
C PRO A 87 -41.95 11.15 4.23
N GLN A 88 -41.01 12.01 3.84
CA GLN A 88 -40.21 12.76 4.81
C GLN A 88 -41.11 13.69 5.64
N ARG A 89 -41.04 13.58 6.98
CA ARG A 89 -41.75 14.47 7.92
C ARG A 89 -40.74 15.49 8.45
N GLU A 90 -41.03 16.78 8.29
CA GLU A 90 -40.24 17.97 8.70
C GLU A 90 -38.71 17.84 8.49
N SER A 91 -38.17 18.54 7.48
CA SER A 91 -36.74 18.50 7.15
C SER A 91 -35.91 19.25 8.21
N GLU A 92 -35.13 18.53 9.01
CA GLU A 92 -33.90 19.11 9.56
C GLU A 92 -33.01 19.61 8.40
N PRO A 93 -32.23 20.69 8.59
CA PRO A 93 -31.43 21.28 7.52
C PRO A 93 -30.50 20.24 6.89
N GLU A 94 -30.51 20.18 5.57
CA GLU A 94 -29.77 19.21 4.76
C GLU A 94 -28.29 19.12 5.18
N GLN A 95 -27.87 17.91 5.57
CA GLN A 95 -26.50 17.59 6.02
C GLN A 95 -25.46 17.52 4.89
N LEU A 96 -25.80 17.96 3.67
CA LEU A 96 -24.94 17.80 2.49
C LEU A 96 -24.20 19.09 2.17
N ASN A 97 -22.99 19.25 2.70
CA ASN A 97 -22.11 20.35 2.38
C ASN A 97 -21.06 19.97 1.31
N PHE A 98 -21.40 20.14 0.04
CA PHE A 98 -20.42 20.18 -1.06
C PHE A 98 -19.67 21.51 -0.96
N GLY A 99 -18.56 21.55 -0.23
CA GLY A 99 -17.74 22.74 -0.07
C GLY A 99 -16.83 22.91 -1.29
N ALA A 100 -16.93 24.03 -1.99
CA ALA A 100 -15.78 24.55 -2.73
C ALA A 100 -14.82 25.11 -1.67
N ILE A 101 -13.61 24.54 -1.57
CA ILE A 101 -12.61 25.05 -0.63
C ILE A 101 -11.91 26.23 -1.30
N GLN A 102 -12.00 27.40 -0.64
CA GLN A 102 -11.41 28.71 -0.96
C GLN A 102 -12.01 29.44 -2.17
N ASP A 103 -12.73 30.54 -1.90
CA ASP A 103 -12.96 31.78 -2.69
C ASP A 103 -13.08 31.74 -4.24
N GLU A 104 -13.22 30.58 -4.86
CA GLU A 104 -13.50 30.44 -6.28
C GLU A 104 -15.01 30.65 -6.50
N PRO A 105 -15.45 31.77 -7.11
CA PRO A 105 -16.84 31.94 -7.46
C PRO A 105 -17.28 30.77 -8.35
N PHE A 106 -18.51 30.29 -8.15
CA PHE A 106 -19.11 29.27 -9.02
C PHE A 106 -19.35 29.88 -10.42
N LEU A 107 -18.28 29.88 -11.21
CA LEU A 107 -18.20 30.25 -12.61
C LEU A 107 -18.84 29.13 -13.47
N PRO A 108 -19.33 29.44 -14.68
CA PRO A 108 -20.44 28.71 -15.30
C PRO A 108 -20.17 27.21 -15.48
N VAL A 109 -21.17 26.40 -15.09
CA VAL A 109 -21.23 24.94 -15.28
C VAL A 109 -21.31 24.50 -16.75
N GLU A 110 -21.42 25.46 -17.67
CA GLU A 110 -21.44 25.22 -19.09
C GLU A 110 -20.01 25.01 -19.65
N GLY A 111 -19.89 24.17 -20.68
CA GLY A 111 -18.64 23.94 -21.40
C GLY A 111 -17.76 22.80 -20.87
N PHE A 112 -18.15 22.13 -19.78
CA PHE A 112 -17.54 20.86 -19.40
C PHE A 112 -17.98 19.73 -20.32
N SER A 113 -17.08 18.78 -20.57
CA SER A 113 -17.32 17.67 -21.51
C SER A 113 -17.44 16.31 -20.84
N SER A 114 -17.13 16.22 -19.55
CA SER A 114 -17.18 14.96 -18.80
C SER A 114 -17.29 15.17 -17.30
N VAL A 115 -18.08 14.31 -16.65
CA VAL A 115 -18.08 14.13 -15.19
C VAL A 115 -17.41 12.79 -14.87
N GLN A 116 -16.34 12.84 -14.10
CA GLN A 116 -15.49 11.69 -13.82
C GLN A 116 -15.36 11.47 -12.33
N LEU A 117 -15.42 10.21 -11.92
CA LEU A 117 -15.23 9.84 -10.53
C LEU A 117 -13.73 9.77 -10.21
N PHE A 118 -13.32 10.43 -9.13
CA PHE A 118 -11.92 10.60 -8.80
C PHE A 118 -11.63 10.12 -7.38
N SER A 119 -10.91 9.00 -7.26
CA SER A 119 -10.56 8.40 -5.97
C SER A 119 -9.18 8.83 -5.47
N GLY A 120 -8.28 9.24 -6.37
CA GLY A 120 -6.85 9.44 -6.10
C GLY A 120 -5.99 8.20 -6.39
N GLY A 121 -6.63 7.11 -6.86
CA GLY A 121 -5.92 5.93 -7.37
C GLY A 121 -5.40 6.13 -8.79
N MET A 122 -4.41 5.32 -9.15
CA MET A 122 -3.70 5.40 -10.44
C MET A 122 -4.63 5.41 -11.65
N ASP A 123 -5.64 4.53 -11.67
CA ASP A 123 -6.55 4.39 -12.80
C ASP A 123 -7.42 5.66 -12.96
N SER A 124 -8.00 6.16 -11.86
CA SER A 124 -8.78 7.41 -11.87
C SER A 124 -7.95 8.63 -12.24
N PHE A 125 -6.69 8.67 -11.80
CA PHE A 125 -5.75 9.71 -12.18
C PHE A 125 -5.37 9.66 -13.65
N THR A 126 -5.14 8.45 -14.17
CA THR A 126 -4.85 8.24 -15.59
C THR A 126 -6.01 8.66 -16.48
N GLY A 127 -7.25 8.35 -16.10
CA GLY A 127 -8.44 8.82 -16.83
C GLY A 127 -8.52 10.34 -16.88
N ALA A 128 -8.32 11.00 -15.75
CA ALA A 128 -8.30 12.46 -15.67
C ALA A 128 -7.16 13.06 -16.52
N ALA A 129 -5.96 12.49 -16.47
CA ALA A 129 -4.81 12.92 -17.25
C ALA A 129 -5.01 12.71 -18.76
N GLU A 130 -5.56 11.57 -19.18
CA GLU A 130 -5.84 11.29 -20.61
C GLU A 130 -6.85 12.29 -21.17
N GLU A 131 -7.94 12.55 -20.45
CA GLU A 131 -8.97 13.49 -20.89
C GLU A 131 -8.46 14.94 -20.93
N LEU A 132 -7.78 15.37 -19.87
CA LEU A 132 -7.31 16.75 -19.73
C LEU A 132 -6.10 17.06 -20.62
N LEU A 133 -5.04 16.24 -20.53
CA LEU A 133 -3.74 16.54 -21.13
C LEU A 133 -3.65 16.08 -22.58
N ARG A 134 -4.21 14.90 -22.89
CA ARG A 134 -4.09 14.30 -24.22
C ARG A 134 -5.28 14.63 -25.12
N HIS A 135 -6.50 14.67 -24.58
CA HIS A 135 -7.70 15.01 -25.36
C HIS A 135 -8.09 16.49 -25.27
N GLY A 136 -7.44 17.27 -24.41
CA GLY A 136 -7.68 18.72 -24.29
C GLY A 136 -9.07 19.07 -23.78
N ARG A 137 -9.72 18.15 -23.06
CA ARG A 137 -11.09 18.27 -22.59
C ARG A 137 -11.16 19.00 -21.26
N ASP A 138 -12.19 19.83 -21.09
CA ASP A 138 -12.54 20.42 -19.80
C ASP A 138 -13.36 19.40 -19.00
N ILE A 139 -12.92 19.12 -17.77
CA ILE A 139 -13.43 17.99 -16.98
C ILE A 139 -13.89 18.41 -15.58
N ILE A 140 -14.86 17.66 -15.04
CA ILE A 140 -15.28 17.74 -13.65
C ILE A 140 -14.87 16.44 -12.96
N LEU A 141 -14.07 16.56 -11.91
CA LEU A 141 -13.72 15.46 -11.02
C LEU A 141 -14.66 15.47 -9.82
N VAL A 142 -15.22 14.32 -9.46
CA VAL A 142 -16.12 14.17 -8.32
C VAL A 142 -15.48 13.21 -7.32
N SER A 143 -15.24 13.67 -6.10
CA SER A 143 -14.63 12.85 -5.05
C SER A 143 -15.41 12.85 -3.73
N HIS A 144 -15.27 11.75 -2.96
CA HIS A 144 -15.73 11.66 -1.59
C HIS A 144 -14.53 11.80 -0.62
N ARG A 145 -14.59 12.81 0.24
CA ARG A 145 -13.60 13.11 1.30
C ARG A 145 -13.84 12.19 2.50
N SER A 146 -13.42 10.93 2.39
CA SER A 146 -13.62 9.93 3.44
C SER A 146 -12.68 10.09 4.65
N ALA A 147 -11.54 10.77 4.47
CA ALA A 147 -10.52 11.00 5.49
C ALA A 147 -9.57 12.14 5.04
N SER A 148 -8.92 12.80 6.00
CA SER A 148 -7.93 13.88 5.76
C SER A 148 -6.82 13.46 4.79
N LYS A 149 -6.22 12.29 5.01
CA LYS A 149 -5.17 11.73 4.16
C LYS A 149 -5.61 11.57 2.70
N THR A 150 -6.84 11.11 2.48
CA THR A 150 -7.40 10.92 1.13
C THR A 150 -7.66 12.28 0.47
N TRP A 151 -8.10 13.26 1.25
CA TRP A 151 -8.32 14.63 0.76
C TRP A 151 -7.02 15.31 0.32
N LYS A 152 -5.96 15.24 1.14
CA LYS A 152 -4.62 15.76 0.80
C LYS A 152 -4.11 15.18 -0.52
N LEU A 153 -4.12 13.84 -0.65
CA LEU A 153 -3.74 13.13 -1.88
C LEU A 153 -4.52 13.64 -3.11
N GLN A 154 -5.84 13.73 -3.02
CA GLN A 154 -6.68 14.17 -4.14
C GLN A 154 -6.36 15.62 -4.54
N ARG A 155 -6.20 16.52 -3.58
CA ARG A 155 -5.88 17.93 -3.83
C ARG A 155 -4.51 18.07 -4.51
N ASP A 156 -3.51 17.34 -4.04
CA ASP A 156 -2.15 17.43 -4.55
C ASP A 156 -2.09 16.92 -6.01
N LEU A 157 -2.72 15.78 -6.31
CA LEU A 157 -2.86 15.25 -7.68
C LEU A 157 -3.62 16.21 -8.62
N ILE A 158 -4.64 16.90 -8.11
CA ILE A 158 -5.38 17.90 -8.89
C ILE A 158 -4.51 19.14 -9.15
N GLY A 159 -3.69 19.54 -8.18
CA GLY A 159 -2.66 20.56 -8.35
C GLY A 159 -1.69 20.21 -9.48
N ASP A 160 -1.20 18.96 -9.49
CA ASP A 160 -0.30 18.45 -10.53
C ASP A 160 -0.96 18.51 -11.93
N LEU A 161 -2.23 18.10 -12.05
CA LEU A 161 -2.97 18.19 -13.32
C LEU A 161 -3.17 19.63 -13.80
N ARG A 162 -3.53 20.54 -12.89
CA ARG A 162 -3.70 21.97 -13.20
C ARG A 162 -2.40 22.60 -13.67
N ALA A 163 -1.28 22.25 -13.03
CA ALA A 163 0.04 22.74 -13.40
C ALA A 163 0.44 22.31 -14.83
N ARG A 164 0.01 21.12 -15.27
CA ARG A 164 0.28 20.61 -16.64
C ARG A 164 -0.68 21.10 -17.70
N ALA A 165 -1.86 21.59 -17.32
CA ALA A 165 -2.86 22.10 -18.25
C ALA A 165 -3.40 23.48 -17.85
N PRO A 166 -2.54 24.54 -17.82
CA PRO A 166 -2.94 25.87 -17.36
C PRO A 166 -4.02 26.52 -18.24
N GLY A 167 -4.21 26.05 -19.48
CA GLY A 167 -5.24 26.54 -20.40
C GLY A 167 -6.53 25.72 -20.41
N ARG A 168 -6.68 24.72 -19.53
CA ARG A 168 -7.87 23.86 -19.43
C ARG A 168 -8.61 24.09 -18.12
N ARG A 169 -9.92 23.86 -18.14
CA ARG A 169 -10.76 23.93 -16.93
C ARG A 169 -10.83 22.56 -16.27
N LEU A 170 -10.34 22.49 -15.04
CA LEU A 170 -10.50 21.34 -14.14
C LEU A 170 -11.26 21.80 -12.90
N MET A 171 -12.52 21.37 -12.80
CA MET A 171 -13.36 21.56 -11.62
C MET A 171 -13.29 20.32 -10.73
N HIS A 172 -13.24 20.53 -9.43
CA HIS A 172 -13.28 19.46 -8.44
C HIS A 172 -14.48 19.64 -7.52
N VAL A 173 -15.42 18.71 -7.58
CA VAL A 173 -16.55 18.62 -6.65
C VAL A 173 -16.17 17.61 -5.58
N ALA A 174 -15.72 18.11 -4.43
CA ALA A 174 -15.34 17.29 -3.28
C ALA A 174 -16.48 17.31 -2.25
N VAL A 175 -17.01 16.13 -1.93
CA VAL A 175 -18.12 15.99 -0.98
C VAL A 175 -17.61 15.37 0.30
N GLU A 176 -17.90 16.02 1.41
CA GLU A 176 -17.59 15.55 2.75
C GLU A 176 -18.79 14.86 3.37
N MET A 177 -18.55 13.71 4.01
CA MET A 177 -19.54 13.00 4.80
C MET A 177 -18.91 12.55 6.11
N THR A 178 -19.27 13.26 7.19
CA THR A 178 -18.67 13.05 8.49
C THR A 178 -19.58 12.18 9.35
N LYS A 179 -19.05 11.03 9.80
CA LYS A 179 -19.73 10.17 10.78
C LYS A 179 -19.44 10.74 12.17
N GLN A 180 -20.46 11.28 12.83
CA GLN A 180 -20.31 11.85 14.16
C GLN A 180 -20.22 10.79 15.28
N ASP A 181 -20.48 9.51 14.96
CA ASP A 181 -20.52 8.41 15.93
C ASP A 181 -19.55 7.29 15.53
N ASP A 182 -18.64 6.93 16.44
CA ASP A 182 -17.64 5.86 16.25
C ASP A 182 -18.27 4.48 16.01
N ARG A 183 -19.52 4.26 16.43
CA ARG A 183 -20.26 3.02 16.14
C ARG A 183 -20.47 2.82 14.63
N LEU A 184 -20.37 3.88 13.82
CA LEU A 184 -20.50 3.85 12.37
C LEU A 184 -19.17 3.59 11.63
N ARG A 185 -18.09 3.30 12.37
CA ARG A 185 -16.71 3.11 11.86
C ARG A 185 -16.14 1.72 12.18
N ARG A 186 -17.02 0.71 12.30
CA ARG A 186 -16.66 -0.64 12.75
C ARG A 186 -16.18 -1.56 11.63
N GLU A 187 -16.68 -1.34 10.42
CA GLU A 187 -16.41 -2.15 9.22
C GLU A 187 -15.62 -1.33 8.19
N ARG A 188 -14.47 -1.86 7.76
CA ARG A 188 -13.45 -1.14 6.96
C ARG A 188 -13.45 -1.53 5.48
N THR A 189 -14.18 -2.56 5.06
CA THR A 189 -14.20 -3.07 3.67
C THR A 189 -14.92 -2.15 2.66
N GLN A 190 -15.81 -1.25 3.14
CA GLN A 190 -16.49 -0.20 2.36
C GLN A 190 -17.04 -0.65 0.99
N ARG A 191 -17.72 -1.80 0.93
CA ARG A 191 -18.17 -2.43 -0.33
C ARG A 191 -19.19 -1.61 -1.10
N SER A 192 -19.96 -0.77 -0.42
CA SER A 192 -20.98 0.09 -1.03
C SER A 192 -20.47 1.46 -1.50
N ARG A 193 -19.17 1.77 -1.30
CA ARG A 193 -18.62 3.12 -1.55
C ARG A 193 -18.82 3.61 -2.99
N SER A 194 -18.77 2.73 -3.99
CA SER A 194 -18.99 3.13 -5.40
C SER A 194 -20.40 3.63 -5.66
N PHE A 195 -21.40 3.20 -4.90
CA PHE A 195 -22.76 3.69 -5.04
C PHE A 195 -22.88 5.15 -4.64
N LEU A 196 -22.22 5.56 -3.54
CA LEU A 196 -22.12 6.98 -3.17
C LEU A 196 -21.45 7.80 -4.27
N TYR A 197 -20.33 7.31 -4.77
CA TYR A 197 -19.61 7.91 -5.89
C TYR A 197 -20.50 8.10 -7.12
N ALA A 198 -21.26 7.07 -7.52
CA ALA A 198 -22.21 7.13 -8.63
C ALA A 198 -23.34 8.15 -8.36
N ALA A 199 -23.88 8.17 -7.14
CA ALA A 199 -24.94 9.11 -6.73
C ALA A 199 -24.48 10.58 -6.79
N LEU A 200 -23.27 10.87 -6.32
CA LEU A 200 -22.68 12.19 -6.38
C LEU A 200 -22.41 12.62 -7.82
N ALA A 201 -21.76 11.75 -8.61
CA ALA A 201 -21.44 12.05 -10.00
C ALA A 201 -22.71 12.20 -10.86
N GLY A 202 -23.73 11.36 -10.66
CA GLY A 202 -25.01 11.46 -11.34
C GLY A 202 -25.75 12.76 -11.02
N THR A 203 -25.71 13.19 -9.77
CA THR A 203 -26.25 14.51 -9.37
C THR A 203 -25.51 15.65 -10.06
N VAL A 204 -24.18 15.61 -10.09
CA VAL A 204 -23.36 16.62 -10.77
C VAL A 204 -23.67 16.63 -12.28
N ALA A 205 -23.71 15.45 -12.92
CA ALA A 205 -24.05 15.31 -14.33
C ALA A 205 -25.43 15.91 -14.65
N LYS A 206 -26.44 15.65 -13.81
CA LYS A 206 -27.77 16.27 -13.93
C LYS A 206 -27.70 17.80 -13.85
N LEU A 207 -26.94 18.35 -12.91
CA LEU A 207 -26.84 19.81 -12.73
C LEU A 207 -26.14 20.51 -13.90
N VAL A 208 -25.16 19.85 -14.53
CA VAL A 208 -24.39 20.42 -15.64
C VAL A 208 -24.95 20.05 -17.02
N GLY A 209 -26.01 19.24 -17.07
CA GLY A 209 -26.65 18.82 -18.32
C GLY A 209 -25.83 17.81 -19.13
N ILE A 210 -24.96 17.03 -18.48
CA ILE A 210 -24.20 15.94 -19.12
C ILE A 210 -24.94 14.61 -18.89
N ASP A 211 -25.07 13.82 -19.95
CA ASP A 211 -25.81 12.55 -19.98
C ASP A 211 -24.93 11.32 -19.69
N ALA A 212 -23.73 11.52 -19.14
CA ALA A 212 -22.78 10.44 -18.86
C ALA A 212 -21.89 10.74 -17.65
N ILE A 213 -21.63 9.70 -16.85
CA ILE A 213 -20.58 9.69 -15.82
C ILE A 213 -19.54 8.62 -16.15
N ARG A 214 -18.27 8.89 -15.81
CA ARG A 214 -17.14 7.98 -16.10
C ARG A 214 -16.45 7.47 -14.85
N PHE A 215 -16.46 6.16 -14.69
CA PHE A 215 -15.52 5.45 -13.85
C PHE A 215 -14.23 5.19 -14.65
N TYR A 216 -13.11 5.11 -13.95
CA TYR A 216 -11.84 4.65 -14.52
C TYR A 216 -11.25 3.61 -13.59
N GLU A 217 -11.38 2.35 -13.98
CA GLU A 217 -10.76 1.19 -13.33
C GLU A 217 -10.47 0.17 -14.42
N ASN A 218 -9.26 -0.39 -14.42
CA ASN A 218 -8.85 -1.42 -15.37
C ASN A 218 -9.77 -2.65 -15.30
N GLY A 219 -9.86 -3.37 -16.41
CA GLY A 219 -10.78 -4.50 -16.55
C GLY A 219 -10.48 -5.68 -15.65
N ILE A 220 -9.21 -5.89 -15.24
CA ILE A 220 -8.83 -7.02 -14.38
C ILE A 220 -9.42 -6.83 -12.98
N ILE A 221 -9.25 -5.63 -12.40
CA ILE A 221 -9.84 -5.29 -11.10
C ILE A 221 -11.34 -5.05 -11.20
N GLY A 222 -11.84 -4.52 -12.33
CA GLY A 222 -13.27 -4.32 -12.56
C GLY A 222 -14.07 -5.62 -12.63
N MET A 223 -13.58 -6.61 -13.38
CA MET A 223 -14.21 -7.94 -13.47
C MET A 223 -13.95 -8.77 -12.21
N ASN A 224 -12.76 -8.62 -11.62
CA ASN A 224 -12.32 -9.26 -10.38
C ASN A 224 -12.57 -10.78 -10.34
N LEU A 225 -12.12 -11.47 -11.40
CA LEU A 225 -12.18 -12.93 -11.43
C LEU A 225 -11.30 -13.55 -10.32
N PRO A 226 -11.63 -14.77 -9.82
CA PRO A 226 -10.99 -15.33 -8.64
C PRO A 226 -9.46 -15.50 -8.75
N ILE A 227 -8.70 -14.62 -8.08
CA ILE A 227 -7.24 -14.72 -7.98
C ILE A 227 -6.86 -15.97 -7.16
N LEU A 228 -7.53 -16.15 -6.02
CA LEU A 228 -7.35 -17.25 -5.10
C LEU A 228 -8.73 -17.88 -4.78
N PRO A 229 -8.82 -19.19 -4.51
CA PRO A 229 -10.08 -19.84 -4.13
C PRO A 229 -10.75 -19.21 -2.91
N GLN A 230 -9.97 -18.60 -2.00
CA GLN A 230 -10.50 -17.95 -0.79
C GLN A 230 -11.04 -16.52 -1.04
N VAL A 231 -10.77 -15.94 -2.21
CA VAL A 231 -11.15 -14.56 -2.57
C VAL A 231 -12.37 -14.61 -3.51
N VAL A 232 -13.52 -14.95 -2.93
CA VAL A 232 -14.81 -15.06 -3.62
C VAL A 232 -15.92 -14.35 -2.83
N GLY A 233 -17.10 -14.15 -3.42
CA GLY A 233 -18.23 -13.50 -2.72
C GLY A 233 -17.94 -12.03 -2.37
N GLY A 234 -18.39 -11.58 -1.20
CA GLY A 234 -18.11 -10.23 -0.66
C GLY A 234 -16.64 -9.95 -0.35
N ARG A 235 -15.75 -10.96 -0.41
CA ARG A 235 -14.30 -10.76 -0.30
C ARG A 235 -13.69 -10.18 -1.58
N ALA A 236 -14.31 -10.46 -2.73
CA ALA A 236 -13.98 -9.83 -4.00
C ALA A 236 -14.76 -8.50 -4.14
N THR A 237 -14.05 -7.39 -4.34
CA THR A 237 -14.64 -6.09 -4.66
C THR A 237 -15.35 -6.13 -6.01
N ARG A 238 -16.51 -5.49 -6.14
CA ARG A 238 -17.27 -5.40 -7.41
C ARG A 238 -17.54 -3.94 -7.82
N THR A 239 -16.67 -3.04 -7.38
CA THR A 239 -16.82 -1.57 -7.43
C THR A 239 -17.22 -1.05 -8.82
N THR A 240 -16.58 -1.56 -9.87
CA THR A 240 -16.81 -1.20 -11.28
C THR A 240 -17.17 -2.42 -12.13
N HIS A 241 -17.67 -3.48 -11.49
CA HIS A 241 -18.08 -4.69 -12.20
C HIS A 241 -19.15 -4.36 -13.25
N PRO A 242 -19.12 -4.95 -14.46
CA PRO A 242 -20.04 -4.58 -15.54
C PRO A 242 -21.52 -4.61 -15.13
N GLU A 243 -21.91 -5.59 -14.32
CA GLU A 243 -23.27 -5.70 -13.77
C GLU A 243 -23.63 -4.58 -12.79
N VAL A 244 -22.67 -4.09 -11.99
CA VAL A 244 -22.88 -2.94 -11.11
C VAL A 244 -23.02 -1.66 -11.93
N LEU A 245 -22.18 -1.46 -12.94
CA LEU A 245 -22.27 -0.28 -13.82
C LEU A 245 -23.60 -0.27 -14.60
N ARG A 246 -24.08 -1.44 -15.04
CA ARG A 246 -25.43 -1.63 -15.61
C ARG A 246 -26.52 -1.20 -14.62
N GLY A 247 -26.43 -1.64 -13.36
CA GLY A 247 -27.35 -1.25 -12.30
C GLY A 247 -27.36 0.26 -12.03
N PHE A 248 -26.18 0.87 -11.88
CA PHE A 248 -26.05 2.32 -11.70
C PHE A 248 -26.65 3.10 -12.89
N GLN A 249 -26.39 2.67 -14.12
CA GLN A 249 -26.96 3.29 -15.32
C GLN A 249 -28.49 3.26 -15.30
N LYS A 250 -29.10 2.12 -14.92
CA LYS A 250 -30.55 1.99 -14.82
C LYS A 250 -31.14 2.89 -13.74
N ILE A 251 -30.57 2.86 -12.53
CA ILE A 251 -31.00 3.72 -11.40
C ILE A 251 -30.94 5.19 -11.81
N LEU A 252 -29.80 5.65 -12.34
CA LEU A 252 -29.61 7.04 -12.72
C LEU A 252 -30.52 7.46 -13.88
N SER A 253 -30.75 6.59 -14.87
CA SER A 253 -31.65 6.88 -15.99
C SER A 253 -33.12 6.99 -15.54
N LEU A 254 -33.56 6.11 -14.63
CA LEU A 254 -34.91 6.17 -14.05
C LEU A 254 -35.13 7.46 -13.26
N LEU A 255 -34.17 7.85 -12.43
CA LEU A 255 -34.24 9.09 -11.65
C LEU A 255 -34.17 10.35 -12.53
N ASN A 256 -33.38 10.30 -13.61
CA ASN A 256 -33.21 11.40 -14.56
C ASN A 256 -34.39 11.56 -15.53
N GLU A 257 -35.26 10.54 -15.67
CA GLU A 257 -36.32 10.45 -16.69
C GLU A 257 -35.80 10.56 -18.14
N ALA A 258 -34.50 10.34 -18.31
CA ALA A 258 -33.81 10.35 -19.59
C ALA A 258 -32.54 9.49 -19.46
N PRO A 259 -32.05 8.91 -20.57
CA PRO A 259 -30.83 8.11 -20.54
C PRO A 259 -29.66 8.85 -19.89
N LEU A 260 -29.02 8.21 -18.91
CA LEU A 260 -27.79 8.68 -18.29
C LEU A 260 -26.80 7.52 -18.24
N LYS A 261 -25.73 7.61 -19.03
CA LYS A 261 -24.74 6.54 -19.22
C LYS A 261 -23.77 6.43 -18.06
N VAL A 262 -23.39 5.19 -17.73
CA VAL A 262 -22.31 4.90 -16.78
C VAL A 262 -21.21 4.15 -17.52
N GLU A 263 -20.14 4.86 -17.82
CA GLU A 263 -19.05 4.39 -18.68
C GLU A 263 -17.82 4.01 -17.84
N ASN A 264 -17.09 2.99 -18.28
CA ASN A 264 -15.73 2.73 -17.83
C ASN A 264 -14.81 2.57 -19.05
N PRO A 265 -14.12 3.64 -19.49
CA PRO A 265 -13.24 3.57 -20.66
C PRO A 265 -12.10 2.55 -20.53
N PHE A 266 -11.75 2.14 -19.31
CA PHE A 266 -10.66 1.19 -19.04
C PHE A 266 -11.14 -0.26 -18.84
N GLU A 267 -12.42 -0.53 -19.09
CA GLU A 267 -13.07 -1.83 -18.85
C GLU A 267 -12.42 -3.01 -19.60
N PHE A 268 -11.80 -2.76 -20.75
CA PHE A 268 -11.07 -3.78 -21.53
C PHE A 268 -9.57 -3.52 -21.61
N LEU A 269 -9.05 -2.68 -20.72
CA LEU A 269 -7.62 -2.43 -20.57
C LEU A 269 -7.07 -3.16 -19.35
N THR A 270 -5.86 -3.71 -19.50
CA THR A 270 -5.05 -4.15 -18.37
C THR A 270 -4.47 -2.95 -17.65
N ARG A 271 -4.09 -3.11 -16.38
CA ARG A 271 -3.46 -2.02 -15.63
C ARG A 271 -2.12 -1.57 -16.26
N ALA A 272 -1.36 -2.48 -16.88
CA ALA A 272 -0.15 -2.11 -17.64
C ALA A 272 -0.48 -1.21 -18.84
N GLU A 273 -1.56 -1.49 -19.57
CA GLU A 273 -2.04 -0.63 -20.65
C GLU A 273 -2.57 0.72 -20.15
N VAL A 274 -3.17 0.77 -18.95
CA VAL A 274 -3.53 2.03 -18.30
C VAL A 274 -2.27 2.85 -18.00
N ILE A 275 -1.19 2.25 -17.48
CA ILE A 275 0.09 2.97 -17.27
C ILE A 275 0.65 3.50 -18.60
N GLN A 276 0.53 2.74 -19.69
CA GLN A 276 0.91 3.22 -21.02
C GLN A 276 0.08 4.41 -21.48
N ARG A 277 -1.21 4.49 -21.12
CA ARG A 277 -2.06 5.66 -21.38
C ARG A 277 -1.59 6.88 -20.62
N LEU A 278 -1.18 6.71 -19.35
CA LEU A 278 -0.61 7.77 -18.54
C LEU A 278 0.72 8.29 -19.13
N HIS A 279 1.57 7.39 -19.60
CA HIS A 279 2.78 7.74 -20.34
C HIS A 279 2.47 8.51 -21.62
N ALA A 280 1.51 8.03 -22.41
CA ALA A 280 1.08 8.70 -23.64
C ALA A 280 0.37 10.05 -23.41
N ALA A 281 -0.08 10.33 -22.18
CA ALA A 281 -0.57 11.63 -21.74
C ALA A 281 0.54 12.56 -21.21
N GLY A 282 1.79 12.08 -21.15
CA GLY A 282 2.94 12.83 -20.64
C GLY A 282 2.93 13.02 -19.13
N ALA A 283 2.35 12.08 -18.37
CA ALA A 283 2.17 12.18 -16.92
C ALA A 283 2.61 10.93 -16.13
N VAL A 284 3.42 10.05 -16.72
CA VAL A 284 3.87 8.81 -16.06
C VAL A 284 4.75 9.07 -14.83
N ASP A 285 5.46 10.19 -14.79
CA ASP A 285 6.28 10.57 -13.64
C ASP A 285 5.46 10.83 -12.36
N LEU A 286 4.19 11.20 -12.52
CA LEU A 286 3.22 11.36 -11.43
C LEU A 286 2.63 10.03 -10.95
N LEU A 287 3.01 8.89 -11.55
CA LEU A 287 2.58 7.58 -11.10
C LEU A 287 2.87 7.38 -9.60
N SER A 288 4.06 7.77 -9.16
CA SER A 288 4.51 7.69 -7.76
C SER A 288 3.65 8.51 -6.79
N HIS A 289 2.94 9.55 -7.26
CA HIS A 289 2.06 10.38 -6.43
C HIS A 289 0.70 9.70 -6.18
N THR A 290 0.33 8.68 -6.95
CA THR A 290 -0.99 8.03 -6.84
C THR A 290 -0.98 6.85 -5.87
N VAL A 291 -2.15 6.53 -5.27
CA VAL A 291 -2.27 5.45 -4.28
C VAL A 291 -3.35 4.43 -4.66
N SER A 292 -2.94 3.18 -4.94
CA SER A 292 -3.84 2.08 -5.30
C SER A 292 -4.12 1.11 -4.15
N CYS A 293 -3.44 1.26 -3.01
CA CYS A 293 -3.49 0.32 -1.89
C CYS A 293 -4.91 0.12 -1.34
N ALA A 294 -5.33 -1.14 -1.12
CA ALA A 294 -6.61 -1.44 -0.47
C ALA A 294 -6.59 -1.21 1.05
N HIS A 295 -5.39 -1.22 1.66
CA HIS A 295 -5.18 -1.03 3.10
C HIS A 295 -4.80 0.42 3.43
N VAL A 296 -5.50 1.41 2.85
CA VAL A 296 -5.19 2.85 3.05
C VAL A 296 -5.14 3.24 4.53
N HIS A 297 -5.96 2.60 5.37
CA HIS A 297 -5.99 2.82 6.82
C HIS A 297 -4.77 2.26 7.57
N LYS A 298 -4.00 1.35 6.96
CA LYS A 298 -2.75 0.82 7.52
C LYS A 298 -1.51 1.50 6.93
N SER A 299 -1.68 2.35 5.91
CA SER A 299 -0.54 2.97 5.23
C SER A 299 -0.10 4.26 5.93
N SER A 300 1.20 4.55 5.89
CA SER A 300 1.75 5.82 6.40
C SER A 300 1.97 6.81 5.26
N THR A 301 2.48 8.00 5.56
CA THR A 301 2.92 8.97 4.53
C THR A 301 4.18 8.48 3.83
N MET A 302 5.09 7.82 4.56
CA MET A 302 6.32 7.24 3.99
C MET A 302 6.04 6.00 3.13
N HIS A 303 5.11 5.15 3.56
CA HIS A 303 4.74 3.92 2.85
C HIS A 303 3.25 3.96 2.50
N PRO A 304 2.85 4.68 1.44
CA PRO A 304 1.46 4.77 1.02
C PRO A 304 0.88 3.41 0.58
N HIS A 305 1.75 2.45 0.20
CA HIS A 305 1.37 1.11 -0.24
C HIS A 305 1.82 0.04 0.78
N CYS A 306 0.97 -0.96 1.03
CA CYS A 306 1.31 -2.01 2.01
C CYS A 306 2.25 -3.10 1.45
N GLY A 307 2.29 -3.28 0.12
CA GLY A 307 3.11 -4.31 -0.52
C GLY A 307 2.55 -5.73 -0.51
N VAL A 308 1.45 -5.98 0.21
CA VAL A 308 0.89 -7.32 0.41
C VAL A 308 -0.53 -7.53 -0.11
N CYS A 309 -1.28 -6.45 -0.35
CA CYS A 309 -2.63 -6.55 -0.91
C CYS A 309 -2.60 -6.73 -2.44
N SER A 310 -3.64 -7.36 -3.00
CA SER A 310 -3.75 -7.62 -4.44
C SER A 310 -3.59 -6.37 -5.31
N GLN A 311 -4.10 -5.22 -4.86
CA GLN A 311 -3.96 -3.95 -5.59
C GLN A 311 -2.52 -3.43 -5.64
N CYS A 312 -1.73 -3.67 -4.58
CA CYS A 312 -0.31 -3.31 -4.57
C CYS A 312 0.49 -4.22 -5.51
N VAL A 313 0.21 -5.53 -5.47
CA VAL A 313 0.85 -6.52 -6.36
C VAL A 313 0.54 -6.20 -7.82
N ASP A 314 -0.74 -6.01 -8.15
CA ASP A 314 -1.19 -5.69 -9.51
C ASP A 314 -0.58 -4.39 -10.03
N ARG A 315 -0.52 -3.34 -9.18
CA ARG A 315 0.15 -2.08 -9.52
C ARG A 315 1.63 -2.29 -9.86
N ARG A 316 2.40 -2.92 -8.96
CA ARG A 316 3.86 -3.04 -9.10
C ARG A 316 4.25 -3.93 -10.27
N VAL A 317 3.56 -5.07 -10.42
CA VAL A 317 3.76 -5.98 -11.57
C VAL A 317 3.36 -5.30 -12.87
N SER A 318 2.27 -4.53 -12.89
CA SER A 318 1.86 -3.78 -14.09
C SER A 318 2.83 -2.66 -14.45
N ALA A 319 3.44 -1.98 -13.47
CA ALA A 319 4.47 -0.97 -13.73
C ALA A 319 5.72 -1.59 -14.38
N LEU A 320 6.12 -2.79 -13.95
CA LEU A 320 7.15 -3.59 -14.62
C LEU A 320 6.74 -4.00 -16.03
N ALA A 321 5.55 -4.57 -16.19
CA ALA A 321 5.04 -5.02 -17.48
C ALA A 321 4.93 -3.87 -18.49
N ALA A 322 4.63 -2.65 -18.00
CA ALA A 322 4.60 -1.43 -18.81
C ALA A 322 5.99 -0.81 -19.03
N GLY A 323 7.08 -1.32 -18.43
CA GLY A 323 8.41 -0.71 -18.57
C GLY A 323 8.56 0.65 -17.88
N HIS A 324 7.75 0.92 -16.84
CA HIS A 324 7.73 2.19 -16.09
C HIS A 324 7.90 1.96 -14.58
N ALA A 325 8.57 0.87 -14.19
CA ALA A 325 8.81 0.53 -12.78
C ALA A 325 9.64 1.59 -12.02
N ASP A 326 10.44 2.39 -12.72
CA ASP A 326 11.21 3.51 -12.15
C ASP A 326 10.30 4.64 -11.63
N HIS A 327 9.08 4.75 -12.14
CA HIS A 327 8.07 5.71 -11.68
C HIS A 327 7.17 5.15 -10.57
N ASP A 328 7.45 3.95 -10.07
CA ASP A 328 6.70 3.28 -9.00
C ASP A 328 7.65 2.66 -7.95
N PRO A 329 8.55 3.46 -7.33
CA PRO A 329 9.66 2.97 -6.52
C PRO A 329 9.25 2.00 -5.39
N ALA A 330 10.09 1.00 -5.12
CA ALA A 330 9.84 -0.01 -4.10
C ALA A 330 9.79 0.60 -2.69
N GLU A 331 10.48 1.71 -2.47
CA GLU A 331 10.53 2.49 -1.24
C GLU A 331 9.16 3.04 -0.84
N GLY A 332 8.22 3.19 -1.79
CA GLY A 332 6.83 3.57 -1.50
C GLY A 332 5.99 2.46 -0.87
N TYR A 333 6.55 1.24 -0.74
CA TYR A 333 5.88 0.06 -0.22
C TYR A 333 6.45 -0.34 1.14
N ALA A 334 5.58 -0.65 2.10
CA ALA A 334 5.99 -1.15 3.41
C ALA A 334 6.69 -2.53 3.32
N VAL A 335 6.33 -3.31 2.29
CA VAL A 335 6.99 -4.56 1.92
C VAL A 335 7.35 -4.44 0.45
N ASP A 336 8.65 -4.55 0.12
CA ASP A 336 9.06 -4.70 -1.27
C ASP A 336 8.45 -6.00 -1.83
N ILE A 337 7.53 -5.82 -2.76
CA ILE A 337 6.70 -6.90 -3.33
C ILE A 337 7.56 -7.94 -4.03
N LEU A 338 8.63 -7.51 -4.70
CA LEU A 338 9.35 -8.33 -5.67
C LEU A 338 10.53 -9.04 -5.01
N LEU A 339 11.34 -8.28 -4.27
CA LEU A 339 12.62 -8.74 -3.71
C LEU A 339 12.61 -8.79 -2.18
N GLY A 340 11.65 -8.12 -1.54
CA GLY A 340 11.55 -8.04 -0.09
C GLY A 340 11.11 -9.34 0.56
N LYS A 341 11.34 -9.44 1.88
CA LYS A 341 10.82 -10.53 2.70
C LYS A 341 9.33 -10.29 2.96
N HIS A 342 8.47 -11.10 2.35
CA HIS A 342 7.05 -11.07 2.69
C HIS A 342 6.83 -11.57 4.13
N PRO A 343 5.89 -10.95 4.89
CA PRO A 343 5.50 -11.42 6.20
C PRO A 343 5.12 -12.91 6.16
N SER A 344 5.61 -13.68 7.13
CA SER A 344 5.27 -15.10 7.25
C SER A 344 5.07 -15.46 8.70
N ASP A 345 3.91 -15.99 9.04
CA ASP A 345 3.63 -16.51 10.37
C ASP A 345 2.61 -17.64 10.24
N PRO A 346 3.06 -18.91 10.31
CA PRO A 346 2.18 -20.07 10.16
C PRO A 346 1.10 -20.16 11.25
N THR A 347 1.24 -19.39 12.33
CA THR A 347 0.25 -19.31 13.40
C THR A 347 -0.78 -18.20 13.16
N ARG A 348 -0.51 -17.27 12.24
CA ARG A 348 -1.40 -16.15 11.87
C ARG A 348 -1.83 -16.25 10.41
N ARG A 349 -2.99 -16.84 10.18
CA ARG A 349 -3.56 -17.08 8.85
C ARG A 349 -3.62 -15.85 7.94
N LEU A 350 -3.86 -14.66 8.47
CA LEU A 350 -3.89 -13.43 7.68
C LEU A 350 -2.54 -13.11 7.05
N VAL A 351 -1.47 -13.33 7.82
CA VAL A 351 -0.09 -13.16 7.36
C VAL A 351 0.20 -14.16 6.25
N ASP A 352 -0.28 -15.40 6.38
CA ASP A 352 -0.16 -16.42 5.33
C ASP A 352 -1.00 -16.10 4.07
N ILE A 353 -2.20 -15.52 4.22
CA ILE A 353 -3.01 -15.05 3.07
C ILE A 353 -2.30 -13.91 2.34
N GLU A 354 -1.76 -12.93 3.07
CA GLU A 354 -0.98 -11.83 2.51
C GLU A 354 0.27 -12.33 1.77
N ARG A 355 0.97 -13.31 2.34
CA ARG A 355 2.11 -13.99 1.70
C ARG A 355 1.70 -14.72 0.42
N THR A 356 0.63 -15.51 0.48
CA THR A 356 0.17 -16.33 -0.65
C THR A 356 -0.50 -15.51 -1.75
N MET A 357 -0.99 -14.30 -1.45
CA MET A 357 -1.59 -13.39 -2.43
C MET A 357 -0.68 -13.13 -3.63
N VAL A 358 0.61 -12.91 -3.36
CA VAL A 358 1.60 -12.58 -4.39
C VAL A 358 1.80 -13.76 -5.36
N VAL A 359 1.91 -14.96 -4.81
CA VAL A 359 2.07 -16.22 -5.56
C VAL A 359 0.79 -16.56 -6.32
N GLY A 360 -0.37 -16.43 -5.65
CA GLY A 360 -1.69 -16.68 -6.21
C GLY A 360 -2.06 -15.72 -7.34
N TYR A 361 -1.61 -14.46 -7.26
CA TYR A 361 -1.79 -13.48 -8.33
C TYR A 361 -1.10 -13.92 -9.62
N VAL A 362 0.17 -14.33 -9.55
CA VAL A 362 0.90 -14.83 -10.74
C VAL A 362 0.29 -16.13 -11.25
N GLU A 363 -0.09 -17.05 -10.37
CA GLU A 363 -0.77 -18.29 -10.79
C GLU A 363 -2.11 -18.01 -11.48
N ALA A 364 -2.88 -17.06 -10.98
CA ALA A 364 -4.14 -16.67 -11.62
C ALA A 364 -3.88 -16.12 -13.03
N ALA A 365 -2.89 -15.25 -13.16
CA ALA A 365 -2.47 -14.68 -14.44
C ALA A 365 -2.05 -15.79 -15.44
N ASP A 366 -1.22 -16.73 -15.02
CA ASP A 366 -0.82 -17.91 -15.81
C ASP A 366 -2.05 -18.76 -16.19
N ARG A 367 -2.87 -19.14 -15.21
CA ARG A 367 -4.07 -19.95 -15.42
C ARG A 367 -4.99 -19.35 -16.47
N TYR A 368 -5.22 -18.03 -16.43
CA TYR A 368 -6.10 -17.37 -17.38
C TYR A 368 -5.47 -17.15 -18.75
N ARG A 369 -4.16 -16.89 -18.81
CA ARG A 369 -3.41 -16.84 -20.08
C ARG A 369 -3.51 -18.15 -20.84
N ASP A 370 -3.42 -19.27 -20.11
CA ASP A 370 -3.33 -20.61 -20.69
C ASP A 370 -4.69 -21.20 -21.09
N ILE A 371 -5.80 -20.49 -20.85
CA ILE A 371 -7.12 -20.87 -21.37
C ILE A 371 -7.17 -20.56 -22.86
N ALA A 372 -7.34 -21.60 -23.69
CA ALA A 372 -7.16 -21.48 -25.14
C ALA A 372 -8.32 -20.73 -25.82
N THR A 373 -9.55 -20.87 -25.31
CA THR A 373 -10.75 -20.36 -25.99
C THR A 373 -11.71 -19.66 -25.01
N PRO A 374 -12.53 -18.70 -25.50
CA PRO A 374 -13.56 -18.05 -24.68
C PRO A 374 -14.54 -19.05 -24.04
N ILE A 375 -14.95 -20.09 -24.79
CA ILE A 375 -15.86 -21.14 -24.29
C ILE A 375 -15.22 -21.94 -23.15
N GLU A 376 -13.93 -22.26 -23.27
CA GLU A 376 -13.19 -22.93 -22.19
C GLU A 376 -13.12 -22.04 -20.94
N MET A 377 -12.97 -20.72 -21.11
CA MET A 377 -12.99 -19.76 -20.00
C MET A 377 -14.31 -19.82 -19.25
N GLN A 378 -15.45 -19.79 -19.96
CA GLN A 378 -16.77 -19.91 -19.33
C GLN A 378 -16.94 -21.21 -18.56
N ARG A 379 -16.40 -22.33 -19.07
CA ARG A 379 -16.47 -23.63 -18.40
C ARG A 379 -15.59 -23.69 -17.14
N ARG A 380 -14.38 -23.14 -17.20
CA ARG A 380 -13.39 -23.20 -16.11
C ARG A 380 -13.55 -22.10 -15.07
N VAL A 381 -14.16 -20.98 -15.45
CA VAL A 381 -14.33 -19.77 -14.63
C VAL A 381 -15.77 -19.27 -14.78
N PRO A 382 -16.76 -19.95 -14.19
CA PRO A 382 -18.17 -19.61 -14.36
C PRO A 382 -18.51 -18.17 -13.92
N GLU A 383 -17.71 -17.58 -13.02
CA GLU A 383 -17.84 -16.18 -12.57
C GLU A 383 -17.83 -15.19 -13.73
N VAL A 384 -17.18 -15.52 -14.85
CA VAL A 384 -17.17 -14.66 -16.06
C VAL A 384 -18.58 -14.36 -16.57
N THR A 385 -19.52 -15.29 -16.38
CA THR A 385 -20.91 -15.13 -16.84
C THR A 385 -21.62 -13.97 -16.17
N ARG A 386 -21.23 -13.60 -14.94
CA ARG A 386 -21.81 -12.47 -14.20
C ARG A 386 -21.54 -11.13 -14.89
N ALA A 387 -20.43 -11.02 -15.61
CA ALA A 387 -20.04 -9.81 -16.32
C ALA A 387 -20.75 -9.64 -17.67
N LEU A 388 -21.18 -10.75 -18.30
CA LEU A 388 -21.61 -10.74 -19.70
C LEU A 388 -22.84 -9.85 -19.92
N LEU A 389 -23.87 -9.93 -19.08
CA LEU A 389 -25.08 -9.13 -19.25
C LEU A 389 -24.80 -7.62 -19.16
N GLY A 390 -23.94 -7.21 -18.23
CA GLY A 390 -23.50 -5.83 -18.08
C GLY A 390 -22.66 -5.31 -19.26
N ILE A 391 -21.98 -6.20 -19.99
CA ILE A 391 -21.23 -5.87 -21.20
C ILE A 391 -22.17 -5.81 -22.41
N THR A 392 -23.01 -6.83 -22.61
CA THR A 392 -23.90 -6.93 -23.77
C THR A 392 -24.87 -5.75 -23.84
N GLU A 393 -25.51 -5.39 -22.71
CA GLU A 393 -26.43 -4.26 -22.67
C GLU A 393 -25.75 -2.91 -22.91
N ARG A 394 -24.55 -2.68 -22.33
CA ARG A 394 -23.87 -1.37 -22.46
C ARG A 394 -23.15 -1.18 -23.79
N TYR A 395 -22.67 -2.26 -24.40
CA TYR A 395 -21.94 -2.20 -25.68
C TYR A 395 -22.78 -2.62 -26.89
N GLY A 396 -24.01 -3.09 -26.69
CA GLY A 396 -24.89 -3.54 -27.77
C GLY A 396 -24.34 -4.73 -28.53
N CYS A 397 -23.62 -5.63 -27.85
CA CYS A 397 -23.02 -6.82 -28.46
C CYS A 397 -23.66 -8.11 -27.96
N ASP A 398 -23.42 -9.22 -28.64
CA ASP A 398 -23.84 -10.54 -28.18
C ASP A 398 -22.93 -11.10 -27.07
N ALA A 399 -23.35 -12.20 -26.46
CA ALA A 399 -22.65 -12.82 -25.34
C ALA A 399 -21.29 -13.40 -25.76
N ASP A 400 -21.14 -13.85 -27.02
CA ASP A 400 -19.90 -14.41 -27.54
C ASP A 400 -18.83 -13.33 -27.71
N GLU A 401 -19.22 -12.16 -28.22
CA GLU A 401 -18.38 -10.96 -28.27
C GLU A 401 -17.97 -10.51 -26.88
N ALA A 402 -18.91 -10.41 -25.95
CA ALA A 402 -18.61 -10.04 -24.57
C ALA A 402 -17.61 -11.01 -23.92
N LEU A 403 -17.84 -12.31 -24.06
CA LEU A 403 -16.96 -13.35 -23.50
C LEU A 403 -15.57 -13.31 -24.13
N ARG A 404 -15.47 -13.07 -25.44
CA ARG A 404 -14.18 -12.94 -26.13
C ARG A 404 -13.40 -11.73 -25.66
N ARG A 405 -14.04 -10.58 -25.43
CA ARG A 405 -13.37 -9.39 -24.88
C ARG A 405 -12.79 -9.65 -23.48
N VAL A 406 -13.55 -10.34 -22.63
CA VAL A 406 -13.08 -10.73 -21.29
C VAL A 406 -11.91 -11.71 -21.37
N HIS A 407 -12.01 -12.70 -22.26
CA HIS A 407 -10.94 -13.68 -22.50
C HIS A 407 -9.65 -13.02 -23.01
N ASP A 408 -9.75 -12.17 -24.04
CA ASP A 408 -8.60 -11.45 -24.60
C ASP A 408 -7.94 -10.51 -23.59
N LEU A 409 -8.73 -9.86 -22.73
CA LEU A 409 -8.22 -9.04 -21.63
C LEU A 409 -7.35 -9.86 -20.67
N HIS A 410 -7.86 -10.99 -20.17
CA HIS A 410 -7.12 -11.79 -19.20
C HIS A 410 -5.89 -12.47 -19.82
N ARG A 411 -5.97 -12.85 -21.10
CA ARG A 411 -4.82 -13.40 -21.83
C ARG A 411 -3.70 -12.37 -22.01
N ARG A 412 -4.03 -11.13 -22.39
CA ARG A 412 -3.06 -10.03 -22.48
C ARG A 412 -2.46 -9.71 -21.11
N HIS A 413 -3.29 -9.68 -20.08
CA HIS A 413 -2.82 -9.47 -18.71
C HIS A 413 -1.82 -10.53 -18.28
N GLY A 414 -2.17 -11.81 -18.44
CA GLY A 414 -1.29 -12.91 -18.05
C GLY A 414 0.03 -12.94 -18.85
N ALA A 415 -0.01 -12.60 -20.14
CA ALA A 415 1.22 -12.43 -20.93
C ALA A 415 2.10 -11.28 -20.41
N GLY A 416 1.50 -10.15 -20.01
CA GLY A 416 2.22 -9.03 -19.41
C GLY A 416 2.82 -9.36 -18.04
N VAL A 417 2.07 -10.07 -17.18
CA VAL A 417 2.55 -10.56 -15.89
C VAL A 417 3.73 -11.51 -16.07
N ASP A 418 3.62 -12.50 -16.97
CA ASP A 418 4.69 -13.44 -17.25
C ASP A 418 5.97 -12.76 -17.74
N ALA A 419 5.86 -11.82 -18.68
CA ALA A 419 7.00 -11.03 -19.14
C ALA A 419 7.65 -10.23 -17.99
N ALA A 420 6.83 -9.60 -17.13
CA ALA A 420 7.32 -8.89 -15.97
C ALA A 420 8.04 -9.82 -14.98
N ILE A 421 7.49 -11.00 -14.69
CA ILE A 421 8.10 -11.98 -13.79
C ILE A 421 9.40 -12.54 -14.37
N GLN A 422 9.42 -12.89 -15.66
CA GLN A 422 10.63 -13.36 -16.34
C GLN A 422 11.75 -12.31 -16.29
N SER A 423 11.42 -11.02 -16.41
CA SER A 423 12.41 -9.94 -16.32
C SER A 423 13.13 -9.87 -14.96
N LEU A 424 12.55 -10.43 -13.89
CA LEU A 424 13.15 -10.43 -12.55
C LEU A 424 14.23 -11.50 -12.38
N TYR A 425 14.28 -12.54 -13.22
CA TYR A 425 15.26 -13.63 -13.15
C TYR A 425 16.60 -13.25 -13.80
N THR A 426 17.16 -12.12 -13.38
CA THR A 426 18.51 -11.69 -13.79
C THR A 426 19.58 -12.59 -13.15
N PRO A 427 20.79 -12.71 -13.75
CA PRO A 427 21.89 -13.46 -13.14
C PRO A 427 22.24 -13.02 -11.71
N GLU A 428 22.06 -11.74 -11.42
CA GLU A 428 22.27 -11.13 -10.10
C GLU A 428 21.23 -11.62 -9.08
N ASN A 429 19.95 -11.53 -9.42
CA ASN A 429 18.87 -12.01 -8.55
C ASN A 429 18.95 -13.53 -8.34
N ILE A 430 19.30 -14.31 -9.38
CA ILE A 430 19.52 -15.76 -9.25
C ILE A 430 20.69 -16.07 -8.32
N ARG A 431 21.80 -15.32 -8.38
CA ARG A 431 22.91 -15.47 -7.42
C ARG A 431 22.49 -15.08 -6.01
N ALA A 432 21.73 -14.00 -5.86
CA ALA A 432 21.25 -13.54 -4.57
C ALA A 432 20.35 -14.59 -3.90
N GLN A 433 19.52 -15.34 -4.64
CA GLN A 433 18.74 -16.44 -4.08
C GLN A 433 19.58 -17.59 -3.49
N ARG A 434 20.81 -17.77 -3.96
CA ARG A 434 21.72 -18.85 -3.50
C ARG A 434 22.67 -18.38 -2.40
N THR A 435 22.64 -17.10 -2.05
CA THR A 435 23.58 -16.50 -1.08
C THR A 435 22.91 -16.45 0.30
N PRO A 436 23.56 -16.91 1.39
CA PRO A 436 22.96 -16.93 2.72
C PRO A 436 22.43 -15.58 3.24
N ASN A 437 22.99 -14.46 2.77
CA ASN A 437 22.58 -13.09 3.08
C ASN A 437 22.00 -12.35 1.85
N GLY A 438 21.57 -13.07 0.81
CA GLY A 438 21.00 -12.51 -0.40
C GLY A 438 19.48 -12.33 -0.30
N LEU A 439 18.73 -12.86 -1.28
CA LEU A 439 17.27 -12.73 -1.30
C LEU A 439 16.61 -13.68 -0.30
N SER A 440 15.62 -13.17 0.43
CA SER A 440 14.83 -13.97 1.36
C SER A 440 14.11 -15.12 0.62
N PRO A 441 14.02 -16.33 1.20
CA PRO A 441 13.15 -17.40 0.71
C PRO A 441 11.67 -17.00 0.62
N ASP A 442 11.27 -15.99 1.41
CA ASP A 442 9.92 -15.43 1.41
C ASP A 442 9.77 -14.25 0.43
N SER A 443 10.77 -13.99 -0.42
CA SER A 443 10.62 -13.05 -1.53
C SER A 443 9.77 -13.66 -2.64
N MET A 444 9.05 -12.82 -3.39
CA MET A 444 8.20 -13.29 -4.49
C MET A 444 8.98 -14.15 -5.49
N ILE A 445 10.17 -13.70 -5.89
CA ILE A 445 11.00 -14.41 -6.85
C ILE A 445 11.47 -15.78 -6.33
N ALA A 446 11.80 -15.89 -5.04
CA ALA A 446 12.17 -17.17 -4.43
C ALA A 446 10.96 -18.10 -4.31
N MET A 447 9.80 -17.58 -3.90
CA MET A 447 8.56 -18.35 -3.78
C MET A 447 8.06 -18.88 -5.14
N LEU A 448 8.25 -18.12 -6.22
CA LEU A 448 7.94 -18.57 -7.58
C LEU A 448 8.97 -19.58 -8.11
N GLY A 449 10.26 -19.38 -7.80
CA GLY A 449 11.36 -20.26 -8.22
C GLY A 449 11.39 -21.63 -7.52
N ALA A 450 10.87 -21.73 -6.30
CA ALA A 450 10.80 -22.97 -5.52
C ALA A 450 9.80 -24.01 -6.07
N ARG A 451 9.07 -23.71 -7.15
CA ARG A 451 8.03 -24.56 -7.76
C ARG A 451 8.52 -25.85 -8.44
N GLY A 452 9.71 -26.32 -8.10
CA GLY A 452 10.05 -27.75 -8.13
C GLY A 452 9.38 -28.56 -6.99
N GLY A 453 8.70 -27.92 -6.04
CA GLY A 453 7.95 -28.65 -5.00
C GLY A 453 7.26 -27.73 -3.99
N VAL A 454 6.02 -27.33 -4.27
CA VAL A 454 5.10 -26.85 -3.23
C VAL A 454 3.90 -27.79 -3.20
N GLY A 455 4.20 -29.03 -2.78
CA GLY A 455 3.26 -30.10 -2.47
C GLY A 455 3.75 -30.96 -1.31
N GLY A 456 4.70 -30.47 -0.52
CA GLY A 456 5.20 -31.13 0.68
C GLY A 456 5.13 -30.17 1.84
N ALA A 457 4.41 -30.55 2.89
CA ALA A 457 4.55 -29.96 4.21
C ALA A 457 6.03 -29.79 4.59
N PRO A 458 6.41 -28.76 5.38
CA PRO A 458 7.79 -28.56 5.77
C PRO A 458 8.28 -29.82 6.47
N ASN A 459 9.19 -30.52 5.82
CA ASN A 459 9.86 -31.67 6.40
C ASN A 459 10.78 -31.09 7.47
N CYS A 460 10.35 -31.14 8.73
CA CYS A 460 11.20 -30.99 9.89
C CYS A 460 12.33 -32.02 9.78
N ARG A 461 13.45 -31.64 9.18
CA ARG A 461 14.71 -32.35 9.34
C ARG A 461 15.42 -31.69 10.51
N SER A 462 15.50 -32.46 11.58
CA SER A 462 16.35 -32.23 12.73
C SER A 462 17.78 -31.90 12.28
N ASP A 463 18.22 -30.67 12.53
CA ASP A 463 19.63 -30.32 12.48
C ASP A 463 20.36 -31.09 13.58
N GLU A 464 21.15 -32.10 13.19
CA GLU A 464 22.29 -32.54 13.99
C GLU A 464 23.47 -31.61 13.70
N PRO A 465 24.18 -31.12 14.72
CA PRO A 465 25.29 -30.18 14.53
C PRO A 465 26.46 -30.91 13.88
N THR A 466 26.70 -30.62 12.60
CA THR A 466 27.92 -31.02 11.93
C THR A 466 29.07 -30.18 12.50
N LEU A 467 30.00 -30.85 13.19
CA LEU A 467 31.28 -30.26 13.60
C LEU A 467 32.05 -29.86 12.33
N GLU A 468 32.03 -28.58 11.99
CA GLU A 468 32.90 -28.02 10.97
C GLU A 468 34.38 -28.21 11.36
N VAL A 469 35.11 -28.92 10.51
CA VAL A 469 36.57 -28.97 10.53
C VAL A 469 37.10 -27.55 10.27
N VAL A 470 37.89 -27.02 11.20
CA VAL A 470 38.47 -25.67 11.11
C VAL A 470 39.52 -25.65 9.97
N PRO A 471 39.47 -24.69 9.03
CA PRO A 471 40.51 -24.53 8.01
C PRO A 471 41.83 -24.09 8.65
N ASP A 472 42.95 -24.53 8.06
CA ASP A 472 44.33 -24.26 8.52
C ASP A 472 44.76 -22.81 8.18
N ALA A 473 43.98 -21.84 8.64
CA ALA A 473 44.21 -20.42 8.37
C ALA A 473 45.39 -19.90 9.18
N GLU A 474 46.24 -19.07 8.57
CA GLU A 474 47.39 -18.43 9.24
C GLU A 474 46.96 -17.38 10.28
N TYR A 475 45.76 -16.80 10.13
CA TYR A 475 45.17 -15.79 11.03
C TYR A 475 43.77 -16.21 11.46
N LEU A 476 43.64 -16.68 12.70
CA LEU A 476 42.39 -17.20 13.26
C LEU A 476 42.04 -16.45 14.54
N PHE A 477 40.79 -16.01 14.68
CA PHE A 477 40.26 -15.37 15.88
C PHE A 477 38.83 -15.84 16.13
N ARG A 478 38.64 -17.15 16.39
CA ARG A 478 37.32 -17.78 16.43
C ARG A 478 36.94 -18.21 17.85
N ARG A 479 35.68 -17.99 18.21
CA ARG A 479 35.09 -18.50 19.45
C ARG A 479 34.44 -19.87 19.21
N GLN A 480 34.78 -20.84 20.03
CA GLN A 480 34.18 -22.18 20.08
C GLN A 480 33.65 -22.44 21.49
N GLY A 481 32.33 -22.25 21.67
CA GLY A 481 31.69 -22.35 22.99
C GLY A 481 32.21 -21.30 23.99
N GLN A 482 32.86 -21.75 25.06
CA GLN A 482 33.46 -20.89 26.10
C GLN A 482 34.97 -20.64 25.91
N THR A 483 35.55 -21.17 24.84
CA THR A 483 36.98 -21.09 24.55
C THR A 483 37.21 -20.36 23.24
N TRP A 484 38.28 -19.57 23.17
CA TRP A 484 38.75 -18.88 21.97
C TRP A 484 39.96 -19.60 21.42
N THR A 485 39.98 -19.80 20.10
CA THR A 485 41.13 -20.34 19.37
C THR A 485 41.72 -19.21 18.55
N LEU A 486 42.91 -18.76 18.93
CA LEU A 486 43.62 -17.65 18.30
C LEU A 486 44.87 -18.16 17.60
N ARG A 487 45.13 -17.70 16.38
CA ARG A 487 46.34 -18.03 15.62
C ARG A 487 46.85 -16.81 14.89
N PHE A 488 48.15 -16.56 14.95
CA PHE A 488 48.79 -15.41 14.31
C PHE A 488 50.01 -15.86 13.52
N ARG A 489 50.00 -15.63 12.19
CA ARG A 489 51.11 -16.00 11.28
C ARG A 489 51.47 -17.48 11.33
N GLY A 490 50.46 -18.35 11.39
CA GLY A 490 50.67 -19.80 11.41
C GLY A 490 51.33 -20.34 12.68
N SER A 491 51.34 -19.56 13.78
CA SER A 491 51.78 -20.02 15.09
C SER A 491 50.95 -21.21 15.59
N GLU A 492 51.41 -21.89 16.65
CA GLU A 492 50.56 -22.85 17.35
C GLU A 492 49.27 -22.14 17.84
N PRO A 493 48.10 -22.81 17.77
CA PRO A 493 46.85 -22.25 18.29
C PRO A 493 46.93 -21.93 19.78
N LEU A 494 46.60 -20.69 20.11
CA LEU A 494 46.44 -20.21 21.46
C LEU A 494 45.00 -20.41 21.92
N LEU A 495 44.80 -21.13 23.02
CA LEU A 495 43.49 -21.37 23.62
C LEU A 495 43.29 -20.45 24.81
N MET A 496 42.26 -19.61 24.77
CA MET A 496 41.95 -18.66 25.85
C MET A 496 40.52 -18.80 26.34
N SER A 497 40.28 -18.59 27.64
CA SER A 497 38.93 -18.46 28.18
C SER A 497 38.24 -17.18 27.69
N ASP A 498 36.92 -17.24 27.52
CA ASP A 498 36.13 -16.11 27.05
C ASP A 498 36.26 -14.84 27.92
N SER A 499 36.35 -13.69 27.26
CA SER A 499 36.36 -12.39 27.92
C SER A 499 35.75 -11.31 27.02
N LYS A 500 35.13 -10.29 27.63
CA LYS A 500 34.56 -9.16 26.89
C LYS A 500 35.56 -8.48 25.95
N GLY A 501 36.83 -8.41 26.36
CA GLY A 501 37.89 -7.82 25.53
C GLY A 501 38.17 -8.61 24.24
N LEU A 502 38.12 -9.95 24.29
CA LEU A 502 38.27 -10.78 23.09
C LEU A 502 37.08 -10.61 22.14
N ARG A 503 35.85 -10.54 22.68
CA ARG A 503 34.64 -10.27 21.89
C ARG A 503 34.71 -8.92 21.17
N TYR A 504 35.11 -7.86 21.88
CA TYR A 504 35.28 -6.53 21.28
C TYR A 504 36.36 -6.50 20.19
N ILE A 505 37.48 -7.20 20.40
CA ILE A 505 38.52 -7.32 19.36
C ILE A 505 37.96 -8.05 18.14
N ARG A 506 37.19 -9.13 18.32
CA ARG A 506 36.54 -9.84 17.20
C ARG A 506 35.66 -8.92 16.36
N PHE A 507 34.80 -8.10 16.99
CA PHE A 507 33.96 -7.15 16.25
C PHE A 507 34.79 -6.14 15.44
N LEU A 508 35.91 -5.67 15.99
CA LEU A 508 36.84 -4.79 15.26
C LEU A 508 37.55 -5.51 14.10
N LEU A 509 37.89 -6.80 14.27
CA LEU A 509 38.51 -7.62 13.22
C LEU A 509 37.54 -7.98 12.09
N MET A 510 36.24 -8.07 12.37
CA MET A 510 35.19 -8.30 11.37
C MET A 510 34.99 -7.08 10.44
N GLN A 511 35.44 -5.89 10.87
CA GLN A 511 35.30 -4.63 10.13
C GLN A 511 36.62 -3.83 10.13
N PRO A 512 37.68 -4.33 9.46
CA PRO A 512 38.95 -3.62 9.41
C PRO A 512 38.80 -2.23 8.79
N GLY A 513 39.40 -1.21 9.42
CA GLY A 513 39.36 0.18 8.99
C GLY A 513 38.10 0.97 9.39
N GLU A 514 37.07 0.31 9.95
CA GLU A 514 35.87 1.01 10.40
C GLU A 514 35.99 1.57 11.83
N ARG A 515 35.42 2.75 12.03
CA ARG A 515 35.42 3.45 13.33
C ARG A 515 34.14 3.14 14.11
N LEU A 516 34.28 2.34 15.17
CA LEU A 516 33.19 1.96 16.07
C LEU A 516 33.15 2.82 17.33
N THR A 517 31.95 3.10 17.83
CA THR A 517 31.79 3.70 19.16
C THR A 517 31.82 2.63 20.26
N ALA A 518 32.19 3.02 21.48
CA ALA A 518 32.16 2.10 22.61
C ALA A 518 30.74 1.57 22.90
N LYS A 519 29.70 2.34 22.59
CA LYS A 519 28.31 1.92 22.74
C LYS A 519 27.94 0.85 21.72
N ALA A 520 28.33 1.02 20.45
CA ALA A 520 28.10 0.04 19.41
C ALA A 520 28.70 -1.34 19.76
N LEU A 521 29.94 -1.37 20.28
CA LEU A 521 30.58 -2.61 20.73
C LEU A 521 29.87 -3.28 21.91
N VAL A 522 29.28 -2.50 22.81
CA VAL A 522 28.48 -3.02 23.94
C VAL A 522 27.15 -3.56 23.45
N ASP A 523 26.47 -2.85 22.54
CA ASP A 523 25.19 -3.28 21.98
C ASP A 523 25.35 -4.57 21.15
N LEU A 524 26.44 -4.70 20.38
CA LEU A 524 26.83 -5.92 19.68
C LEU A 524 27.15 -7.11 20.62
N ASP A 525 27.86 -6.87 21.74
CA ASP A 525 28.17 -7.91 22.74
C ASP A 525 26.92 -8.40 23.49
N GLU A 526 25.92 -7.54 23.64
CA GLU A 526 24.65 -7.85 24.31
C GLU A 526 23.58 -8.41 23.35
N GLY A 527 23.90 -8.58 22.06
CA GLY A 527 23.00 -9.17 21.06
C GLY A 527 21.80 -8.29 20.72
N ARG A 528 21.90 -6.96 20.92
CA ARG A 528 20.86 -6.00 20.53
C ARG A 528 20.99 -5.69 19.04
N GLU A 529 19.89 -5.70 18.30
CA GLU A 529 19.87 -5.27 16.90
C GLU A 529 20.35 -3.81 16.82
N VAL A 530 21.40 -3.58 16.00
CA VAL A 530 21.87 -2.23 15.69
C VAL A 530 20.83 -1.60 14.78
N GLY A 531 19.84 -0.93 15.36
CA GLY A 531 18.83 -0.20 14.61
C GLY A 531 19.49 0.81 13.66
N SER A 532 19.32 0.58 12.35
CA SER A 532 19.23 1.59 11.27
C SER A 532 20.01 2.90 11.44
N HIS A 533 21.30 2.84 11.78
CA HIS A 533 22.22 3.95 11.63
C HIS A 533 23.52 3.44 11.02
N PRO A 534 23.93 3.96 9.84
CA PRO A 534 25.18 3.56 9.21
C PRO A 534 26.34 3.76 10.18
N LEU A 535 27.30 2.84 10.09
CA LEU A 535 28.62 2.88 10.72
C LEU A 535 29.38 4.15 10.32
N SER A 536 28.98 5.28 10.90
CA SER A 536 29.65 6.56 10.82
C SER A 536 29.04 7.47 11.88
N THR A 537 29.81 7.78 12.91
CA THR A 537 29.45 8.86 13.83
C THR A 537 29.95 10.15 13.20
N SER A 538 29.11 10.75 12.35
CA SER A 538 29.15 12.19 12.13
C SER A 538 28.94 12.86 13.49
N LEU A 539 29.93 13.64 13.94
CA LEU A 539 29.81 14.59 15.04
C LEU A 539 29.11 15.86 14.52
N ALA A 540 27.90 15.68 14.00
CA ALA A 540 26.83 16.64 13.85
C ALA A 540 25.64 15.82 13.35
N ALA A 541 24.57 15.69 14.13
CA ALA A 541 23.28 15.57 13.49
C ALA A 541 23.18 16.82 12.62
N ASP A 542 23.23 16.65 11.29
CA ASP A 542 23.24 17.79 10.37
C ASP A 542 22.07 18.68 10.74
N GLN A 543 22.32 19.98 10.86
CA GLN A 543 21.26 20.97 11.07
C GLN A 543 20.13 20.75 10.04
N GLU A 544 20.49 20.28 8.85
CA GLU A 544 19.63 19.82 7.77
C GLU A 544 18.74 18.62 8.14
N ALA A 545 19.23 17.63 8.89
CA ALA A 545 18.43 16.50 9.38
C ALA A 545 17.42 16.94 10.44
N ILE A 546 17.82 17.83 11.37
CA ILE A 546 16.89 18.41 12.36
C ILE A 546 15.84 19.28 11.66
N ASP A 547 16.23 20.05 10.66
CA ASP A 547 15.32 20.92 9.92
C ASP A 547 14.38 20.12 9.01
N SER A 548 14.84 19.01 8.44
CA SER A 548 14.01 18.01 7.75
C SER A 548 12.97 17.40 8.69
N VAL A 549 13.39 16.91 9.87
CA VAL A 549 12.46 16.36 10.88
C VAL A 549 11.45 17.42 11.34
N ARG A 550 11.86 18.68 11.53
CA ARG A 550 10.94 19.79 11.84
C ARG A 550 9.97 20.09 10.69
N ALA A 551 10.41 19.96 9.44
CA ALA A 551 9.52 20.09 8.29
C ALA A 551 8.47 18.98 8.28
N THR A 552 8.89 17.72 8.47
CA THR A 552 7.98 16.58 8.63
C THR A 552 7.01 16.79 9.79
N MET A 553 7.47 17.28 10.95
CA MET A 553 6.58 17.58 12.08
C MET A 553 5.54 18.67 11.76
N ARG A 554 5.90 19.71 10.98
CA ARG A 554 4.92 20.73 10.55
C ARG A 554 3.87 20.14 9.63
N GLU A 555 4.26 19.23 8.74
CA GLU A 555 3.33 18.51 7.89
C GLU A 555 2.41 17.60 8.70
N LEU A 556 2.96 16.80 9.61
CA LEU A 556 2.15 15.93 10.49
C LEU A 556 1.19 16.74 11.38
N LYS A 557 1.58 17.93 11.85
CA LYS A 557 0.68 18.82 12.61
C LYS A 557 -0.46 19.39 11.76
N ARG A 558 -0.22 19.66 10.47
CA ARG A 558 -1.30 20.01 9.52
C ARG A 558 -2.21 18.81 9.28
N ASP A 559 -1.63 17.64 9.04
CA ASP A 559 -2.37 16.40 8.82
C ASP A 559 -3.21 16.03 10.07
N LEU A 560 -2.73 16.32 11.28
CA LEU A 560 -3.47 16.17 12.54
C LEU A 560 -4.65 17.13 12.64
N ALA A 561 -4.44 18.41 12.31
CA ALA A 561 -5.53 19.40 12.30
C ALA A 561 -6.62 19.00 11.31
N ASP A 562 -6.24 18.53 10.12
CA ASP A 562 -7.17 17.97 9.15
C ASP A 562 -7.89 16.76 9.78
N ALA A 563 -7.17 15.77 10.34
CA ALA A 563 -7.78 14.59 10.95
C ALA A 563 -8.81 14.93 12.05
N GLU A 564 -8.52 15.94 12.88
CA GLU A 564 -9.44 16.45 13.91
C GLU A 564 -10.69 17.11 13.31
N GLU A 565 -10.54 17.91 12.25
CA GLU A 565 -11.67 18.50 11.49
C GLU A 565 -12.60 17.41 10.93
N PHE A 566 -12.02 16.33 10.38
CA PHE A 566 -12.76 15.18 9.84
C PHE A 566 -13.29 14.21 10.92
N CYS A 567 -13.07 14.52 12.20
CA CYS A 567 -13.42 13.65 13.33
C CYS A 567 -12.80 12.25 13.23
N ASP A 568 -11.65 12.08 12.55
CA ASP A 568 -10.95 10.80 12.38
C ASP A 568 -10.06 10.54 13.61
N THR A 569 -10.67 9.98 14.65
CA THR A 569 -10.07 9.80 15.98
C THR A 569 -8.88 8.85 15.96
N ASP A 570 -8.97 7.74 15.23
CA ASP A 570 -7.90 6.75 15.08
C ASP A 570 -6.65 7.37 14.44
N GLU A 571 -6.84 8.11 13.33
CA GLU A 571 -5.75 8.76 12.61
C GLU A 571 -5.15 9.91 13.42
N ALA A 572 -5.99 10.70 14.10
CA ALA A 572 -5.53 11.75 15.00
C ALA A 572 -4.67 11.19 16.13
N GLU A 573 -5.04 10.06 16.73
CA GLU A 573 -4.24 9.41 17.77
C GLU A 573 -2.91 8.89 17.22
N ARG A 574 -2.91 8.24 16.04
CA ARG A 574 -1.68 7.78 15.37
C ARG A 574 -0.73 8.95 15.07
N LEU A 575 -1.25 10.02 14.48
CA LEU A 575 -0.47 11.22 14.15
C LEU A 575 0.07 11.91 15.40
N ARG A 576 -0.70 11.99 16.48
CA ARG A 576 -0.21 12.49 17.78
C ARG A 576 0.97 11.64 18.27
N GLY A 577 0.87 10.31 18.20
CA GLY A 577 1.95 9.41 18.59
C GLY A 577 3.21 9.54 17.72
N GLU A 578 3.07 9.77 16.41
CA GLU A 578 4.21 10.05 15.52
C GLU A 578 4.84 11.42 15.81
N ILE A 579 4.03 12.44 16.01
CA ILE A 579 4.49 13.78 16.40
C ILE A 579 5.24 13.71 17.72
N GLU A 580 4.73 12.99 18.72
CA GLU A 580 5.38 12.83 20.04
C GLU A 580 6.76 12.17 19.89
N LYS A 581 6.87 11.09 19.10
CA LYS A 581 8.15 10.43 18.83
C LYS A 581 9.17 11.36 18.15
N LEU A 582 8.73 12.15 17.17
CA LEU A 582 9.61 13.13 16.49
C LEU A 582 9.96 14.31 17.39
N GLU A 583 9.02 14.77 18.23
CA GLU A 583 9.28 15.79 19.24
C GLU A 583 10.33 15.32 20.25
N ASP A 584 10.24 14.07 20.70
CA ASP A 584 11.22 13.48 21.59
C ASP A 584 12.57 13.26 20.92
N TYR A 585 12.59 12.86 19.64
CA TYR A 585 13.81 12.82 18.84
C TYR A 585 14.48 14.20 18.75
N VAL A 586 13.72 15.25 18.43
CA VAL A 586 14.23 16.63 18.38
C VAL A 586 14.69 17.10 19.76
N LYS A 587 13.99 16.75 20.85
CA LYS A 587 14.44 17.07 22.22
C LYS A 587 15.75 16.37 22.59
N GLN A 588 15.90 15.11 22.19
CA GLN A 588 17.10 14.29 22.45
C GLN A 588 18.31 14.81 21.67
N GLU A 589 18.12 15.20 20.41
CA GLU A 589 19.21 15.61 19.51
C GLU A 589 19.54 17.12 19.56
N ALA A 590 18.56 18.01 19.70
CA ALA A 590 18.77 19.46 19.56
C ALA A 590 19.15 20.19 20.86
N GLY A 591 18.87 19.61 22.04
CA GLY A 591 19.09 20.24 23.35
C GLY A 591 18.31 21.54 23.59
N LEU A 592 18.12 21.91 24.86
CA LEU A 592 17.51 23.18 25.25
C LEU A 592 18.37 24.37 24.80
N GLY A 593 18.06 24.95 23.64
CA GLY A 593 18.65 26.20 23.14
C GLY A 593 19.43 26.12 21.82
N GLY A 594 19.36 25.03 21.05
CA GLY A 594 19.85 25.03 19.67
C GLY A 594 21.37 25.10 19.49
N LYS A 595 22.14 24.48 20.40
CA LYS A 595 23.58 24.20 20.20
C LYS A 595 23.89 22.78 20.69
N SER A 596 24.65 22.03 19.89
CA SER A 596 25.04 20.64 20.17
C SER A 596 25.80 20.51 21.50
N ARG A 597 25.46 19.49 22.31
CA ARG A 597 26.14 19.22 23.59
C ARG A 597 27.32 18.25 23.43
N ARG A 598 28.35 18.51 24.25
CA ARG A 598 29.52 17.66 24.53
C ARG A 598 29.15 16.26 25.07
N GLU A 599 30.03 15.29 24.80
CA GLU A 599 30.07 13.88 25.27
C GLU A 599 29.36 13.64 26.62
N SER A 600 28.42 12.69 26.66
CA SER A 600 27.67 12.39 27.87
C SER A 600 28.52 11.64 28.92
N PRO A 601 28.22 11.77 30.24
CA PRO A 601 28.90 11.02 31.29
C PRO A 601 28.83 9.49 31.10
N ASP A 602 27.76 8.97 30.50
CA ASP A 602 27.57 7.54 30.25
C ASP A 602 28.41 7.05 29.08
N GLN A 603 28.52 7.84 28.01
CA GLN A 603 29.43 7.58 26.90
C GLN A 603 30.88 7.55 27.37
N LYS A 604 31.27 8.48 28.25
CA LYS A 604 32.61 8.51 28.85
C LYS A 604 32.87 7.25 29.68
N ARG A 605 31.90 6.78 30.48
CA ARG A 605 32.01 5.54 31.29
C ARG A 605 32.14 4.30 30.40
N ALA A 606 31.30 4.16 29.38
CA ALA A 606 31.34 3.05 28.44
C ALA A 606 32.68 2.99 27.69
N ARG A 607 33.17 4.14 27.19
CA ARG A 607 34.47 4.23 26.52
C ARG A 607 35.62 3.75 27.39
N THR A 608 35.67 4.19 28.65
CA THR A 608 36.72 3.77 29.59
C THR A 608 36.63 2.27 29.87
N ALA A 609 35.42 1.73 30.05
CA ALA A 609 35.21 0.30 30.32
C ALA A 609 35.66 -0.60 29.14
N VAL A 610 35.22 -0.27 27.91
CA VAL A 610 35.58 -1.01 26.69
C VAL A 610 37.08 -0.94 26.42
N SER A 611 37.67 0.26 26.50
CA SER A 611 39.12 0.44 26.29
C SER A 611 39.95 -0.37 27.29
N ASN A 612 39.53 -0.42 28.56
CA ASN A 612 40.21 -1.22 29.57
C ASN A 612 40.02 -2.72 29.35
N ALA A 613 38.85 -3.16 28.86
CA ALA A 613 38.61 -4.56 28.53
C ALA A 613 39.50 -5.06 27.39
N ILE A 614 39.62 -4.27 26.30
CA ILE A 614 40.52 -4.57 25.17
C ILE A 614 41.97 -4.63 25.64
N LYS A 615 42.43 -3.63 26.42
CA LYS A 615 43.80 -3.60 26.96
C LYS A 615 44.12 -4.83 27.83
N ARG A 616 43.16 -5.28 28.64
CA ARG A 616 43.31 -6.51 29.44
C ARG A 616 43.42 -7.75 28.57
N ALA A 617 42.58 -7.88 27.55
CA ALA A 617 42.65 -9.01 26.61
C ALA A 617 43.98 -9.06 25.86
N ILE A 618 44.47 -7.93 25.34
CA ILE A 618 45.77 -7.85 24.67
C ILE A 618 46.93 -8.18 25.62
N THR A 619 46.82 -7.79 26.90
CA THR A 619 47.82 -8.15 27.92
C THR A 619 47.80 -9.64 28.26
N ALA A 620 46.61 -10.26 28.31
CA ALA A 620 46.47 -11.69 28.51
C ALA A 620 47.08 -12.49 27.34
N ILE A 621 46.78 -12.09 26.10
CA ILE A 621 47.42 -12.66 24.89
C ILE A 621 48.94 -12.53 24.98
N GLY A 622 49.46 -11.41 25.49
CA GLY A 622 50.91 -11.17 25.59
C GLY A 622 51.66 -12.07 26.58
N LYS A 623 50.97 -12.72 27.52
CA LYS A 623 51.60 -13.71 28.42
C LYS A 623 51.95 -15.01 27.71
N GLU A 624 51.19 -15.35 26.66
CA GLU A 624 51.31 -16.62 25.95
C GLU A 624 51.91 -16.41 24.55
N HIS A 625 51.68 -15.26 23.92
CA HIS A 625 52.21 -14.92 22.60
C HIS A 625 52.53 -13.42 22.47
N ASP A 626 53.74 -13.02 22.88
CA ASP A 626 54.19 -11.61 22.91
C ASP A 626 54.15 -10.92 21.54
N ALA A 627 54.56 -11.60 20.46
CA ALA A 627 54.55 -11.01 19.12
C ALA A 627 53.13 -10.68 18.60
N PHE A 628 52.13 -11.48 18.97
CA PHE A 628 50.73 -11.25 18.60
C PHE A 628 50.13 -10.09 19.41
N ALA A 629 50.43 -10.01 20.70
CA ALA A 629 50.03 -8.87 21.52
C ALA A 629 50.66 -7.56 21.03
N LYS A 630 51.94 -7.55 20.65
CA LYS A 630 52.61 -6.37 20.06
C LYS A 630 51.96 -5.94 18.75
N TYR A 631 51.52 -6.89 17.93
CA TYR A 631 50.76 -6.61 16.72
C TYR A 631 49.42 -5.93 17.04
N LEU A 632 48.58 -6.53 17.90
CA LEU A 632 47.29 -5.96 18.28
C LEU A 632 47.42 -4.59 18.96
N LYS A 633 48.45 -4.34 19.77
CA LYS A 633 48.71 -3.01 20.37
C LYS A 633 48.96 -1.91 19.33
N ARG A 634 49.53 -2.25 18.17
CA ARG A 634 49.77 -1.30 17.08
C ARG A 634 48.53 -1.08 16.23
N GLN A 635 47.76 -2.14 16.00
CA GLN A 635 46.63 -2.11 15.07
C GLN A 635 45.29 -1.73 15.71
N VAL A 636 45.10 -2.00 17.00
CA VAL A 636 43.87 -1.62 17.71
C VAL A 636 44.03 -0.24 18.34
N GLN A 637 43.34 0.75 17.76
CA GLN A 637 43.25 2.09 18.34
C GLN A 637 42.13 2.13 19.38
N THR A 638 42.44 2.67 20.56
CA THR A 638 41.45 2.96 21.60
C THR A 638 41.37 4.48 21.80
N GLY A 639 40.16 5.04 21.81
CA GLY A 639 39.93 6.49 21.81
C GLY A 639 38.44 6.83 21.84
N PHE A 640 38.06 8.01 21.32
CA PHE A 640 36.65 8.37 21.11
C PHE A 640 35.96 7.38 20.15
N PHE A 641 36.70 6.93 19.14
CA PHE A 641 36.38 5.79 18.30
C PHE A 641 37.38 4.65 18.53
N LEU A 642 36.92 3.43 18.33
CA LEU A 642 37.71 2.20 18.36
C LEU A 642 37.79 1.67 16.93
N GLU A 643 39.00 1.30 16.51
CA GLU A 643 39.29 0.94 15.12
C GLU A 643 40.39 -0.12 15.11
N TYR A 644 40.29 -1.09 14.20
CA TYR A 644 41.38 -1.99 13.85
C TYR A 644 41.94 -1.57 12.48
N ARG A 645 43.20 -1.13 12.46
CA ARG A 645 43.77 -0.38 11.33
C ARG A 645 44.32 -1.22 10.17
N ASP A 646 44.56 -2.51 10.37
CA ASP A 646 45.19 -3.38 9.37
C ASP A 646 44.13 -4.03 8.49
N THR A 647 43.95 -3.50 7.27
CA THR A 647 42.96 -4.00 6.31
C THR A 647 43.46 -5.15 5.45
N ASP A 648 44.77 -5.42 5.47
CA ASP A 648 45.42 -6.35 4.54
C ASP A 648 45.53 -7.77 5.12
N THR A 649 45.27 -7.93 6.42
CA THR A 649 45.36 -9.22 7.12
C THR A 649 44.01 -9.95 7.15
N PRO A 650 43.86 -11.11 6.47
CA PRO A 650 42.58 -11.80 6.36
C PRO A 650 42.30 -12.66 7.61
N TRP A 651 41.65 -12.06 8.61
CA TRP A 651 41.25 -12.77 9.82
C TRP A 651 40.03 -13.68 9.57
N VAL A 652 40.14 -14.94 9.99
CA VAL A 652 38.99 -15.84 10.10
C VAL A 652 38.39 -15.71 11.50
N THR A 653 37.23 -15.05 11.64
CA THR A 653 36.65 -14.65 12.94
C THR A 653 35.31 -15.27 13.31
#